data_AF-A0A1I6QFB0-F1
#
_entry.id   AF-A0A1I6QFB0-F1
#
_cell.length_a   1.000
_cell.length_b   1.000
_cell.length_c   1.000
_cell.angle_alpha   90.00
_cell.angle_beta   90.00
_cell.angle_gamma   90.00
#
_symmetry.space_group_name_H-M   'P 1'
#
loop_
_entity.id
_entity.type
_entity.pdbx_description
1 polymer ?
#
loop_
_entity_poly.entity_id
_entity_poly.type
_entity_poly.pdbx_seq_one_letter_code
_entity_poly.pdbx_strand_id
1 'polypeptide(L)'
;MTARLDGPLKVTGQAKYGADNNVPGTVYGYLVLSTIAHGEIESMDVTEAKSAPGVLAVYTPFDSLKLSTPTSMLGETWVPLQDREVTYYGQPIGFVVAETFEQARDAAALVRTAYRARPAKTSFEAGLAEAERAPDREDLEILDEEAGMSSIAEAFEASAVVVDNTYSTATQNHAAMEPHSAVAVWEGEELTLYTPNQGSHLLAADIAAALEVEASQVHVVNPYVGGAFGGKGRTSTPAFLAAAAGRALGRPVKTTLTREQVFTATAGRAATQQKVALGADREGNLIAVRHDSWCTTDAARSFVEPTSHGTSLEWYATPNLAVSQRIVPLNIPPTTFMRAPGEAPGSFALESAIDELAVELGMDPIELRKRNNSTAPPGKDLQWSSKHLDECFDVGAQRFGWANRTPQGRTEGDWQVGMGVAVAMFPALRFPATVGITLRADETAVVATAGADPGTGLLTVMRHIGAESLDLPEERITPQLGDSSLPPGGLSGGSTATASVGTAIQLAGTAAVDELTALASGPGAPFEGKDVTYAHGELFADGETITFGELLRALGRDSVSVTGTSAPGEELTKHSFSSFGAQFVEVKVHKWTREARVSRMLGVFDCGRIINEKLATSQLQGGMIWGISAALHEAMEVEDSGRLSNGDFASYLVPVNADIPEVDVEFVKYPDTLHNSVGAKGLGEIGTVGVAAAVANAVHNATGIRVRHIPITIEDLLVD
;
A
#
# COMPACT_ATOMS: atom_id res chain seq x y z
N MET A 1 -25.04 -11.38 -0.48
CA MET A 1 -23.73 -10.89 -0.03
C MET A 1 -23.90 -9.54 0.64
N THR A 2 -23.39 -9.39 1.86
CA THR A 2 -23.49 -8.17 2.65
C THR A 2 -22.71 -7.03 1.99
N ALA A 3 -23.36 -5.87 1.82
CA ALA A 3 -22.71 -4.64 1.36
C ALA A 3 -21.75 -4.10 2.44
N ARG A 4 -20.92 -3.11 2.09
CA ARG A 4 -20.05 -2.43 3.05
C ARG A 4 -20.84 -1.87 4.23
N LEU A 5 -20.43 -2.20 5.46
CA LEU A 5 -21.07 -1.69 6.67
C LEU A 5 -20.95 -0.16 6.78
N ASP A 6 -19.82 0.40 6.33
CA ASP A 6 -19.55 1.84 6.30
C ASP A 6 -20.14 2.55 5.06
N GLY A 7 -20.74 1.81 4.13
CA GLY A 7 -21.28 2.34 2.87
C GLY A 7 -22.34 3.43 3.05
N PRO A 8 -23.42 3.19 3.84
CA PRO A 8 -24.46 4.18 4.08
C PRO A 8 -23.94 5.52 4.62
N LEU A 9 -22.96 5.48 5.53
CA LEU A 9 -22.38 6.70 6.12
C LEU A 9 -21.56 7.48 5.08
N LYS A 10 -20.84 6.80 4.20
CA LYS A 10 -20.06 7.44 3.13
C LYS A 10 -20.95 8.12 2.09
N VAL A 11 -22.00 7.44 1.62
CA VAL A 11 -22.87 7.98 0.55
C VAL A 11 -23.81 9.08 1.04
N THR A 12 -23.99 9.24 2.35
CA THR A 12 -24.81 10.30 2.96
C THR A 12 -23.98 11.46 3.53
N GLY A 13 -22.65 11.41 3.43
CA GLY A 13 -21.76 12.42 4.01
C GLY A 13 -21.71 12.42 5.54
N GLN A 14 -22.07 11.30 6.18
CA GLN A 14 -22.07 11.16 7.64
C GLN A 14 -20.80 10.50 8.19
N ALA A 15 -20.01 9.83 7.34
CA ALA A 15 -18.69 9.35 7.72
C ALA A 15 -17.76 10.54 8.01
N LYS A 16 -17.24 10.61 9.25
CA LYS A 16 -16.35 11.70 9.69
C LYS A 16 -14.89 11.35 9.46
N TYR A 17 -14.29 11.95 8.44
CA TYR A 17 -12.85 11.88 8.18
C TYR A 17 -12.07 12.73 9.21
N GLY A 18 -10.75 12.57 9.29
CA GLY A 18 -9.93 13.22 10.32
C GLY A 18 -10.16 14.74 10.39
N ALA A 19 -10.15 15.41 9.23
CA ALA A 19 -10.37 16.85 9.12
C ALA A 19 -11.83 17.29 9.39
N ASP A 20 -12.82 16.40 9.41
CA ASP A 20 -14.23 16.79 9.64
C ASP A 20 -14.53 17.11 11.11
N ASN A 21 -13.58 16.83 12.00
CA ASN A 21 -13.68 17.17 13.42
C ASN A 21 -13.51 18.67 13.61
N ASN A 22 -14.57 19.33 14.09
CA ASN A 22 -14.60 20.77 14.37
C ASN A 22 -14.92 20.97 15.85
N VAL A 23 -13.92 21.37 16.62
CA VAL A 23 -14.03 21.58 18.08
C VAL A 23 -14.18 23.08 18.36
N PRO A 24 -14.96 23.50 19.37
CA PRO A 24 -15.05 24.91 19.72
C PRO A 24 -13.66 25.53 19.99
N GLY A 25 -13.41 26.71 19.42
CA GLY A 25 -12.14 27.43 19.59
C GLY A 25 -11.00 26.98 18.69
N THR A 26 -11.23 26.03 17.76
CA THR A 26 -10.27 25.59 16.75
C THR A 26 -9.65 26.76 15.98
N VAL A 27 -8.33 26.71 15.80
CA VAL A 27 -7.51 27.61 14.98
C VAL A 27 -6.87 26.83 13.85
N TYR A 28 -6.36 27.52 12.84
CA TYR A 28 -5.94 26.92 11.59
C TYR A 28 -4.44 27.09 11.35
N GLY A 29 -3.77 25.99 11.04
CA GLY A 29 -2.37 25.95 10.66
C GLY A 29 -2.17 25.91 9.14
N TYR A 30 -1.12 26.56 8.65
CA TYR A 30 -0.71 26.53 7.25
C TYR A 30 0.81 26.47 7.11
N LEU A 31 1.31 25.62 6.19
CA LEU A 31 2.75 25.43 5.97
C LEU A 31 3.37 26.56 5.13
N VAL A 32 4.61 26.92 5.47
CA VAL A 32 5.53 27.65 4.59
C VAL A 32 6.50 26.62 4.01
N LEU A 33 6.64 26.60 2.68
CA LEU A 33 7.46 25.61 1.97
C LEU A 33 8.72 26.24 1.36
N SER A 34 9.78 25.45 1.24
CA SER A 34 11.03 25.84 0.60
C SER A 34 10.84 26.15 -0.88
N THR A 35 11.58 27.15 -1.38
CA THR A 35 11.63 27.54 -2.79
C THR A 35 12.97 27.18 -3.46
N ILE A 36 13.81 26.38 -2.80
CA ILE A 36 15.05 25.83 -3.37
C ILE A 36 15.11 24.32 -3.11
N ALA A 37 15.84 23.58 -3.95
CA ALA A 37 16.01 22.14 -3.79
C ALA A 37 17.16 21.72 -2.87
N HIS A 38 18.19 22.55 -2.69
CA HIS A 38 19.30 22.19 -1.82
C HIS A 38 19.98 23.43 -1.23
N GLY A 39 20.19 23.44 0.08
CA GLY A 39 20.90 24.52 0.74
C GLY A 39 20.61 24.60 2.22
N GLU A 40 20.69 25.82 2.76
CA GLU A 40 20.37 26.11 4.14
C GLU A 40 19.57 27.41 4.23
N ILE A 41 18.65 27.49 5.19
CA ILE A 41 17.93 28.71 5.51
C ILE A 41 18.85 29.63 6.30
N GLU A 42 19.23 30.77 5.73
CA GLU A 42 20.09 31.75 6.40
C GLU A 42 19.29 32.63 7.37
N SER A 43 18.09 33.04 6.95
CA SER A 43 17.17 33.81 7.79
C SER A 43 15.72 33.72 7.28
N MET A 44 14.77 33.96 8.18
CA MET A 44 13.34 34.11 7.87
C MET A 44 12.80 35.37 8.55
N ASP A 45 12.36 36.35 7.76
CA ASP A 45 11.62 37.51 8.26
C ASP A 45 10.13 37.17 8.33
N VAL A 46 9.64 37.10 9.57
CA VAL A 46 8.26 36.77 9.92
C VAL A 46 7.50 37.97 10.47
N THR A 47 8.06 39.17 10.41
CA THR A 47 7.51 40.37 11.07
C THR A 47 6.13 40.74 10.53
N GLU A 48 5.99 40.73 9.20
CA GLU A 48 4.74 41.03 8.51
C GLU A 48 3.69 39.94 8.79
N ALA A 49 4.09 38.67 8.73
CA ALA A 49 3.23 37.54 9.07
C ALA A 49 2.72 37.58 10.53
N LYS A 50 3.62 37.82 11.51
CA LYS A 50 3.24 37.92 12.94
C LYS A 50 2.32 39.12 13.22
N SER A 51 2.35 40.16 12.40
CA SER A 51 1.52 41.35 12.55
C SER A 51 0.19 41.26 11.78
N ALA A 52 -0.02 40.22 10.97
CA ALA A 52 -1.21 40.08 10.15
C ALA A 52 -2.45 39.77 11.02
N PRO A 53 -3.65 40.24 10.61
CA PRO A 53 -4.88 40.03 11.38
C PRO A 53 -5.16 38.55 11.68
N GLY A 54 -5.46 38.25 12.94
CA GLY A 54 -5.84 36.91 13.40
C GLY A 54 -4.69 35.91 13.54
N VAL A 55 -3.45 36.30 13.23
CA VAL A 55 -2.28 35.42 13.43
C VAL A 55 -1.98 35.28 14.92
N LEU A 56 -1.79 34.04 15.35
CA LEU A 56 -1.54 33.66 16.74
C LEU A 56 -0.08 33.26 16.96
N ALA A 57 0.51 32.55 16.00
CA ALA A 57 1.91 32.14 16.05
C ALA A 57 2.49 31.92 14.65
N VAL A 58 3.81 32.10 14.54
CA VAL A 58 4.60 31.74 13.37
C VAL A 58 5.83 30.99 13.87
N TYR A 59 5.93 29.71 13.51
CA TYR A 59 7.02 28.82 13.89
C TYR A 59 7.96 28.61 12.71
N THR A 60 9.26 28.60 13.00
CA THR A 60 10.35 28.44 12.02
C THR A 60 11.49 27.65 12.66
N PRO A 61 12.52 27.20 11.92
CA PRO A 61 13.72 26.63 12.52
C PRO A 61 14.45 27.52 13.54
N PHE A 62 14.22 28.84 13.50
CA PHE A 62 14.81 29.80 14.45
C PHE A 62 13.96 30.00 15.71
N ASP A 63 12.69 29.60 15.66
CA ASP A 63 11.66 29.75 16.69
C ASP A 63 10.74 28.52 16.61
N SER A 64 11.32 27.35 16.89
CA SER A 64 10.71 26.05 16.58
C SER A 64 9.90 25.48 17.74
N LEU A 65 8.86 24.73 17.37
CA LEU A 65 8.21 23.79 18.29
C LEU A 65 9.20 22.65 18.57
N LYS A 66 9.54 22.44 19.84
CA LYS A 66 10.47 21.40 20.26
C LYS A 66 9.83 20.03 20.06
N LEU A 67 10.45 19.23 19.20
CA LEU A 67 10.04 17.87 18.90
C LEU A 67 11.29 16.99 18.73
N SER A 68 11.21 15.77 19.24
CA SER A 68 12.26 14.75 19.09
C SER A 68 11.96 13.84 17.90
N THR A 69 13.00 13.32 17.24
CA THR A 69 12.86 12.39 16.11
C THR A 69 12.44 11.02 16.65
N PRO A 70 11.23 10.51 16.33
CA PRO A 70 10.83 9.18 16.75
C PRO A 70 11.49 8.12 15.87
N THR A 71 11.85 6.98 16.48
CA THR A 71 12.36 5.80 15.78
C THR A 71 11.38 4.65 15.99
N SER A 72 10.92 4.04 14.90
CA SER A 72 10.02 2.89 14.93
C SER A 72 10.59 1.71 14.14
N MET A 73 9.80 0.65 13.98
CA MET A 73 10.13 -0.47 13.09
C MET A 73 10.30 -0.05 11.61
N LEU A 74 9.81 1.14 11.23
CA LEU A 74 10.02 1.73 9.91
C LEU A 74 11.26 2.65 9.86
N GLY A 75 12.10 2.66 10.89
CA GLY A 75 13.23 3.56 11.03
C GLY A 75 12.86 4.92 11.61
N GLU A 76 13.76 5.90 11.48
CA GLU A 76 13.53 7.27 11.92
C GLU A 76 12.47 7.96 11.05
N THR A 77 11.60 8.77 11.68
CA THR A 77 10.65 9.62 10.97
C THR A 77 11.10 11.07 11.07
N TRP A 78 11.35 11.71 9.93
CA TRP A 78 11.74 13.11 9.87
C TRP A 78 10.68 14.02 10.51
N VAL A 79 11.14 14.98 11.30
CA VAL A 79 10.30 15.95 12.03
C VAL A 79 10.57 17.36 11.50
N PRO A 80 9.52 18.13 11.15
CA PRO A 80 9.68 19.44 10.55
C PRO A 80 10.23 20.48 11.54
N LEU A 81 10.93 21.48 11.00
CA LEU A 81 11.41 22.69 11.70
C LEU A 81 12.51 22.49 12.76
N GLN A 82 13.14 21.31 12.82
CA GLN A 82 14.17 21.04 13.83
C GLN A 82 15.57 21.50 13.44
N ASP A 83 15.80 21.76 12.14
CA ASP A 83 17.04 22.29 11.61
C ASP A 83 16.79 23.26 10.43
N ARG A 84 17.87 23.82 9.89
CA ARG A 84 17.83 24.82 8.80
C ARG A 84 18.16 24.22 7.44
N GLU A 85 18.42 22.92 7.36
CA GLU A 85 18.82 22.28 6.11
C GLU A 85 17.62 22.16 5.18
N VAL A 86 17.85 22.40 3.89
CA VAL A 86 16.87 22.18 2.83
C VAL A 86 17.44 21.13 1.90
N THR A 87 16.73 20.01 1.75
CA THR A 87 17.15 18.88 0.91
C THR A 87 16.27 18.69 -0.31
N TYR A 88 15.13 19.37 -0.42
CA TYR A 88 14.27 19.36 -1.61
C TYR A 88 13.37 20.61 -1.74
N TYR A 89 12.88 20.85 -2.96
CA TYR A 89 11.96 21.95 -3.25
C TYR A 89 10.59 21.62 -2.66
N GLY A 90 9.98 22.56 -1.94
CA GLY A 90 8.69 22.33 -1.29
C GLY A 90 8.78 21.65 0.08
N GLN A 91 9.98 21.53 0.67
CA GLN A 91 10.17 21.08 2.05
C GLN A 91 9.46 22.01 3.05
N PRO A 92 8.73 21.49 4.06
CA PRO A 92 8.17 22.32 5.12
C PRO A 92 9.27 23.04 5.92
N ILE A 93 9.28 24.39 5.87
CA ILE A 93 10.27 25.25 6.53
C ILE A 93 9.64 26.25 7.51
N GLY A 94 8.31 26.31 7.59
CA GLY A 94 7.62 27.13 8.59
C GLY A 94 6.16 26.71 8.76
N PHE A 95 5.55 27.23 9.82
CA PHE A 95 4.16 26.94 10.16
C PHE A 95 3.48 28.16 10.77
N VAL A 96 2.43 28.65 10.13
CA VAL A 96 1.64 29.80 10.59
C VAL A 96 0.32 29.31 11.16
N VAL A 97 -0.04 29.79 12.35
CA VAL A 97 -1.32 29.49 13.00
C VAL A 97 -2.15 30.77 13.16
N ALA A 98 -3.39 30.76 12.70
CA ALA A 98 -4.31 31.90 12.76
C ALA A 98 -5.75 31.50 13.10
N GLU A 99 -6.62 32.47 13.38
CA GLU A 99 -8.03 32.24 13.74
C GLU A 99 -8.86 31.64 12.60
N THR A 100 -8.53 31.93 11.34
CA THR A 100 -9.14 31.31 10.16
C THR A 100 -8.10 30.71 9.20
N PHE A 101 -8.56 29.80 8.35
CA PHE A 101 -7.73 29.21 7.30
C PHE A 101 -7.17 30.27 6.34
N GLU A 102 -8.00 31.22 5.89
CA GLU A 102 -7.59 32.29 4.97
C GLU A 102 -6.52 33.16 5.59
N GLN A 103 -6.65 33.52 6.87
CA GLN A 103 -5.64 34.30 7.59
C GLN A 103 -4.31 33.53 7.70
N ALA A 104 -4.35 32.24 8.03
CA ALA A 104 -3.14 31.43 8.15
C ALA A 104 -2.42 31.31 6.80
N ARG A 105 -3.17 31.05 5.71
CA ARG A 105 -2.66 30.98 4.35
C ARG A 105 -2.06 32.30 3.89
N ASP A 106 -2.80 33.40 4.05
CA ASP A 106 -2.38 34.71 3.58
C ASP A 106 -1.14 35.18 4.36
N ALA A 107 -1.10 34.96 5.68
CA ALA A 107 0.08 35.29 6.50
C ALA A 107 1.29 34.40 6.19
N ALA A 108 1.10 33.12 5.83
CA ALA A 108 2.20 32.26 5.37
C ALA A 108 2.89 32.81 4.11
N ALA A 109 2.14 33.45 3.21
CA ALA A 109 2.70 34.10 2.02
C ALA A 109 3.50 35.38 2.32
N LEU A 110 3.37 35.95 3.52
CA LEU A 110 4.11 37.14 3.96
C LEU A 110 5.49 36.81 4.54
N VAL A 111 5.78 35.53 4.79
CA VAL A 111 7.08 35.08 5.31
C VAL A 111 8.14 35.20 4.22
N ARG A 112 9.22 35.93 4.50
CA ARG A 112 10.33 36.13 3.55
C ARG A 112 11.54 35.31 3.99
N THR A 113 11.94 34.36 3.15
CA THR A 113 13.06 33.46 3.44
C THR A 113 14.27 33.79 2.58
N ALA A 114 15.44 33.93 3.21
CA ALA A 114 16.72 34.01 2.53
C ALA A 114 17.47 32.68 2.67
N TYR A 115 18.02 32.20 1.57
CA TYR A 115 18.71 30.91 1.52
C TYR A 115 20.17 31.05 1.08
N ARG A 116 21.00 30.15 1.61
CA ARG A 116 22.28 29.79 1.01
C ARG A 116 22.06 28.58 0.12
N ALA A 117 21.72 28.83 -1.15
CA ALA A 117 21.52 27.76 -2.12
C ALA A 117 22.83 27.02 -2.43
N ARG A 118 22.72 25.70 -2.65
CA ARG A 118 23.79 24.80 -3.08
C ARG A 118 23.34 24.11 -4.38
N PRO A 119 24.27 23.60 -5.20
CA PRO A 119 23.90 22.79 -6.37
C PRO A 119 23.04 21.60 -5.95
N ALA A 120 21.90 21.41 -6.60
CA ALA A 120 20.97 20.32 -6.33
C ALA A 120 21.17 19.19 -7.36
N LYS A 121 21.07 17.94 -6.91
CA LYS A 121 21.00 16.76 -7.78
C LYS A 121 19.53 16.40 -8.00
N THR A 122 18.97 16.64 -9.19
CA THR A 122 17.52 16.48 -9.43
C THR A 122 17.21 15.52 -10.60
N SER A 123 18.19 15.20 -11.43
CA SER A 123 18.04 14.27 -12.55
C SER A 123 18.42 12.85 -12.16
N PHE A 124 17.47 11.91 -12.29
CA PHE A 124 17.72 10.49 -12.10
C PHE A 124 18.71 9.95 -13.14
N GLU A 125 18.49 10.28 -14.42
CA GLU A 125 19.34 9.84 -15.53
C GLU A 125 20.80 10.26 -15.33
N ALA A 126 21.04 11.54 -14.99
CA ALA A 126 22.38 12.04 -14.75
C ALA A 126 23.07 11.38 -13.54
N GLY A 127 22.28 10.91 -12.57
CA GLY A 127 22.77 10.26 -11.36
C GLY A 127 23.07 8.77 -11.49
N LEU A 128 22.65 8.10 -12.57
CA LEU A 128 22.84 6.64 -12.75
C LEU A 128 24.30 6.21 -12.68
N ALA A 129 25.21 7.01 -13.24
CA ALA A 129 26.65 6.74 -13.23
C ALA A 129 27.28 6.84 -11.82
N GLU A 130 26.63 7.55 -10.90
CA GLU A 130 27.05 7.74 -9.51
C GLU A 130 26.21 6.89 -8.53
N ALA A 131 25.41 5.95 -9.05
CA ALA A 131 24.50 5.16 -8.22
C ALA A 131 25.25 4.37 -7.14
N GLU A 132 24.68 4.40 -5.93
CA GLU A 132 25.23 3.73 -4.77
C GLU A 132 24.61 2.34 -4.62
N ARG A 133 25.34 1.41 -3.97
CA ARG A 133 24.72 0.16 -3.53
C ARG A 133 23.60 0.47 -2.53
N ALA A 134 22.43 -0.12 -2.74
CA ALA A 134 21.32 0.09 -1.82
C ALA A 134 21.67 -0.50 -0.43
N PRO A 135 21.39 0.24 0.67
CA PRO A 135 21.54 -0.30 2.01
C PRO A 135 20.58 -1.47 2.23
N ASP A 136 21.03 -2.48 2.99
CA ASP A 136 20.24 -3.66 3.37
C ASP A 136 19.61 -4.46 2.21
N ARG A 137 20.14 -4.27 0.99
CA ARG A 137 19.77 -5.05 -0.21
C ARG A 137 21.02 -5.65 -0.81
N GLU A 138 21.16 -6.96 -0.61
CA GLU A 138 22.31 -7.68 -1.12
C GLU A 138 22.17 -7.96 -2.62
N ASP A 139 23.31 -7.95 -3.32
CA ASP A 139 23.36 -8.47 -4.67
C ASP A 139 23.40 -9.99 -4.51
N LEU A 140 22.61 -10.70 -5.29
CA LEU A 140 22.49 -12.15 -5.19
C LEU A 140 22.77 -12.78 -6.54
N GLU A 141 23.55 -13.86 -6.53
CA GLU A 141 23.82 -14.70 -7.68
C GLU A 141 23.59 -16.16 -7.27
N ILE A 142 22.70 -16.83 -7.99
CA ILE A 142 22.35 -18.25 -7.86
C ILE A 142 22.75 -18.90 -9.18
N LEU A 143 23.52 -19.98 -9.13
CA LEU A 143 24.04 -20.68 -10.31
C LEU A 143 23.79 -22.17 -10.20
N ASP A 144 23.54 -22.81 -11.34
CA ASP A 144 23.49 -24.26 -11.45
C ASP A 144 24.91 -24.82 -11.64
N GLU A 145 25.59 -24.95 -10.50
CA GLU A 145 26.93 -25.52 -10.42
C GLU A 145 26.97 -26.97 -10.92
N GLU A 146 25.87 -27.72 -10.82
CA GLU A 146 25.78 -29.10 -11.33
C GLU A 146 25.78 -29.16 -12.85
N ALA A 147 25.14 -28.19 -13.51
CA ALA A 147 25.26 -27.96 -14.95
C ALA A 147 26.60 -27.33 -15.38
N GLY A 148 27.50 -27.08 -14.42
CA GLY A 148 28.84 -26.55 -14.67
C GLY A 148 28.89 -25.03 -14.89
N MET A 149 27.86 -24.29 -14.47
CA MET A 149 27.83 -22.83 -14.59
C MET A 149 28.69 -22.20 -13.49
N SER A 150 29.64 -21.33 -13.87
CA SER A 150 30.50 -20.62 -12.92
C SER A 150 30.27 -19.10 -12.89
N SER A 151 29.42 -18.59 -13.77
CA SER A 151 28.93 -17.21 -13.74
C SER A 151 27.60 -17.07 -14.47
N ILE A 152 26.83 -16.01 -14.17
CA ILE A 152 25.61 -15.71 -14.92
C ILE A 152 25.89 -15.43 -16.40
N ALA A 153 27.09 -14.91 -16.74
CA ALA A 153 27.48 -14.64 -18.12
C ALA A 153 27.60 -15.92 -18.94
N GLU A 154 28.19 -16.98 -18.38
CA GLU A 154 28.26 -18.30 -19.02
C GLU A 154 26.87 -18.89 -19.27
N ALA A 155 25.93 -18.71 -18.33
CA ALA A 155 24.56 -19.18 -18.49
C ALA A 155 23.82 -18.46 -19.64
N PHE A 156 24.09 -17.17 -19.87
CA PHE A 156 23.58 -16.46 -21.05
C PHE A 156 24.25 -16.91 -22.35
N GLU A 157 25.56 -17.18 -22.35
CA GLU A 157 26.26 -17.75 -23.52
C GLU A 157 25.71 -19.12 -23.92
N ALA A 158 25.25 -19.91 -22.93
CA ALA A 158 24.61 -21.20 -23.15
C ALA A 158 23.14 -21.10 -23.63
N SER A 159 22.54 -19.90 -23.57
CA SER A 159 21.15 -19.68 -23.97
C SER A 159 21.01 -19.57 -25.49
N ALA A 160 19.98 -20.21 -26.06
CA ALA A 160 19.74 -20.20 -27.51
C ALA A 160 19.08 -18.90 -27.99
N VAL A 161 18.26 -18.29 -27.14
CA VAL A 161 17.61 -17.00 -27.37
C VAL A 161 17.83 -16.14 -26.13
N VAL A 162 18.22 -14.88 -26.33
CA VAL A 162 18.46 -13.92 -25.27
C VAL A 162 17.76 -12.60 -25.62
N VAL A 163 17.02 -12.06 -24.66
CA VAL A 163 16.59 -10.66 -24.65
C VAL A 163 17.37 -9.93 -23.57
N ASP A 164 17.88 -8.73 -23.85
CA ASP A 164 18.60 -7.87 -22.90
C ASP A 164 18.20 -6.41 -23.16
N ASN A 165 17.33 -5.87 -22.31
CA ASN A 165 16.75 -4.55 -22.50
C ASN A 165 16.64 -3.76 -21.19
N THR A 166 16.52 -2.44 -21.31
CA THR A 166 16.33 -1.52 -20.19
C THR A 166 14.92 -0.96 -20.20
N TYR A 167 14.30 -0.92 -19.02
CA TYR A 167 12.95 -0.45 -18.78
C TYR A 167 12.93 0.64 -17.71
N SER A 168 11.97 1.56 -17.75
CA SER A 168 11.85 2.60 -16.72
C SER A 168 10.42 2.89 -16.30
N THR A 169 10.27 3.32 -15.05
CA THR A 169 8.98 3.77 -14.51
C THR A 169 9.15 5.16 -13.91
N ALA A 170 8.22 6.06 -14.19
CA ALA A 170 8.22 7.41 -13.63
C ALA A 170 7.96 7.41 -12.10
N THR A 171 8.32 8.51 -11.45
CA THR A 171 7.93 8.79 -10.05
C THR A 171 6.42 9.03 -9.98
N GLN A 172 5.77 8.54 -8.93
CA GLN A 172 4.31 8.66 -8.76
C GLN A 172 3.94 9.19 -7.38
N ASN A 173 2.80 9.88 -7.27
CA ASN A 173 2.22 10.29 -5.99
C ASN A 173 1.03 9.37 -5.65
N HIS A 174 0.80 9.07 -4.36
CA HIS A 174 -0.36 8.27 -3.96
C HIS A 174 -1.69 8.93 -4.32
N ALA A 175 -1.70 10.26 -4.45
CA ALA A 175 -2.84 11.07 -4.90
C ALA A 175 -4.15 10.76 -4.16
N ALA A 176 -4.08 10.32 -2.89
CA ALA A 176 -5.26 9.99 -2.10
C ALA A 176 -6.22 11.19 -2.05
N MET A 177 -7.52 10.93 -2.23
CA MET A 177 -8.53 11.99 -2.36
C MET A 177 -8.61 12.86 -1.11
N GLU A 178 -8.49 12.26 0.07
CA GLU A 178 -8.31 13.00 1.33
C GLU A 178 -6.82 13.36 1.52
N PRO A 179 -6.45 14.65 1.56
CA PRO A 179 -5.10 15.09 1.87
C PRO A 179 -4.66 14.71 3.29
N HIS A 180 -3.36 14.76 3.56
CA HIS A 180 -2.87 14.66 4.94
C HIS A 180 -3.35 15.86 5.76
N SER A 181 -3.81 15.59 6.98
CA SER A 181 -4.40 16.59 7.85
C SER A 181 -4.31 16.16 9.30
N ALA A 182 -4.50 17.09 10.22
CA ALA A 182 -4.65 16.80 11.63
C ALA A 182 -5.57 17.82 12.32
N VAL A 183 -6.33 17.34 13.29
CA VAL A 183 -7.00 18.18 14.30
C VAL A 183 -6.50 17.72 15.66
N ALA A 184 -5.67 18.54 16.31
CA ALA A 184 -5.11 18.27 17.63
C ALA A 184 -5.92 19.00 18.71
N VAL A 185 -6.29 18.28 19.76
CA VAL A 185 -7.06 18.78 20.90
C VAL A 185 -6.35 18.37 22.18
N TRP A 186 -6.01 19.34 23.02
CA TRP A 186 -5.42 19.08 24.33
C TRP A 186 -6.44 19.35 25.44
N GLU A 187 -6.61 18.37 26.33
CA GLU A 187 -7.40 18.47 27.55
C GLU A 187 -6.47 18.22 28.75
N GLY A 188 -5.96 19.30 29.34
CA GLY A 188 -4.88 19.19 30.33
C GLY A 188 -3.61 18.66 29.68
N GLU A 189 -3.20 17.45 30.06
CA GLU A 189 -2.02 16.78 29.50
C GLU A 189 -2.38 15.68 28.49
N GLU A 190 -3.66 15.44 28.22
CA GLU A 190 -4.11 14.44 27.25
C GLU A 190 -4.30 15.08 25.87
N LEU A 191 -3.78 14.42 24.84
CA LEU A 191 -3.91 14.80 23.43
C LEU A 191 -4.85 13.83 22.72
N THR A 192 -5.93 14.35 22.15
CA THR A 192 -6.67 13.66 21.09
C THR A 192 -6.27 14.22 19.72
N LEU A 193 -5.86 13.34 18.82
CA LEU A 193 -5.43 13.68 17.47
C LEU A 193 -6.31 12.97 16.44
N TYR A 194 -7.10 13.75 15.70
CA TYR A 194 -7.86 13.26 14.55
C TYR A 194 -7.03 13.42 13.28
N THR A 195 -6.52 12.31 12.74
CA THR A 195 -5.62 12.33 11.57
C THR A 195 -5.75 11.04 10.75
N PRO A 196 -5.84 11.11 9.41
CA PRO A 196 -5.86 9.91 8.59
C PRO A 196 -4.51 9.19 8.66
N ASN A 197 -4.54 7.87 8.90
CA ASN A 197 -3.37 7.04 9.15
C ASN A 197 -3.60 5.58 8.76
N GLN A 198 -2.53 4.79 8.69
CA GLN A 198 -2.58 3.34 8.43
C GLN A 198 -2.34 2.47 9.67
N GLY A 199 -2.24 3.06 10.87
CA GLY A 199 -2.05 2.32 12.12
C GLY A 199 -2.11 3.27 13.32
N SER A 200 -3.25 3.31 14.01
CA SER A 200 -3.53 4.40 14.97
C SER A 200 -2.65 4.32 16.22
N HIS A 201 -2.42 3.12 16.75
CA HIS A 201 -1.49 2.89 17.87
C HIS A 201 -0.03 3.20 17.52
N LEU A 202 0.40 2.92 16.27
CA LEU A 202 1.76 3.25 15.82
C LEU A 202 1.96 4.77 15.73
N LEU A 203 0.99 5.48 15.16
CA LEU A 203 1.04 6.94 15.09
C LEU A 203 0.98 7.59 16.48
N ALA A 204 0.18 7.03 17.40
CA ALA A 204 0.14 7.52 18.78
C ALA A 204 1.51 7.39 19.47
N ALA A 205 2.21 6.27 19.26
CA ALA A 205 3.57 6.06 19.78
C ALA A 205 4.58 7.05 19.16
N ASP A 206 4.54 7.27 17.85
CA ASP A 206 5.40 8.26 17.17
C ASP A 206 5.19 9.68 17.71
N ILE A 207 3.92 10.09 17.88
CA ILE A 207 3.56 11.42 18.40
C ILE A 207 3.97 11.57 19.87
N ALA A 208 3.76 10.55 20.70
CA ALA A 208 4.17 10.57 22.10
C ALA A 208 5.69 10.71 22.24
N ALA A 209 6.45 9.93 21.46
CA ALA A 209 7.90 10.01 21.42
C ALA A 209 8.39 11.38 20.94
N ALA A 210 7.76 11.95 19.90
CA ALA A 210 8.16 13.26 19.39
C ALA A 210 7.85 14.41 20.35
N LEU A 211 6.74 14.33 21.11
CA LEU A 211 6.35 15.34 22.10
C LEU A 211 6.99 15.16 23.48
N GLU A 212 7.71 14.05 23.67
CA GLU A 212 8.28 13.62 24.96
C GLU A 212 7.22 13.54 26.07
N VAL A 213 6.10 12.85 25.77
CA VAL A 213 5.00 12.58 26.71
C VAL A 213 4.77 11.08 26.84
N GLU A 214 4.03 10.67 27.87
CA GLU A 214 3.69 9.26 28.04
C GLU A 214 2.76 8.78 26.93
N ALA A 215 2.98 7.56 26.43
CA ALA A 215 2.16 7.01 25.33
C ALA A 215 0.66 6.96 25.65
N SER A 216 0.29 6.77 26.92
CA SER A 216 -1.10 6.78 27.37
C SER A 216 -1.77 8.16 27.31
N GLN A 217 -1.00 9.24 27.16
CA GLN A 217 -1.51 10.61 27.03
C GLN A 217 -1.89 10.94 25.58
N VAL A 218 -1.55 10.10 24.60
CA VAL A 218 -1.82 10.35 23.19
C VAL A 218 -2.86 9.39 22.65
N HIS A 219 -3.99 9.94 22.23
CA HIS A 219 -5.09 9.22 21.63
C HIS A 219 -5.25 9.63 20.16
N VAL A 220 -5.04 8.68 19.25
CA VAL A 220 -5.21 8.89 17.81
C VAL A 220 -6.50 8.23 17.36
N VAL A 221 -7.37 9.01 16.72
CA VAL A 221 -8.70 8.57 16.29
C VAL A 221 -8.89 8.86 14.81
N ASN A 222 -9.16 7.81 14.03
CA ASN A 222 -9.54 7.91 12.64
C ASN A 222 -10.29 6.67 12.11
N PRO A 223 -11.62 6.57 12.36
CA PRO A 223 -12.44 5.45 11.90
C PRO A 223 -12.62 5.41 10.38
N TYR A 224 -12.39 6.54 9.67
CA TYR A 224 -12.49 6.63 8.21
C TYR A 224 -11.28 7.33 7.62
N VAL A 225 -10.67 6.72 6.61
CA VAL A 225 -9.53 7.27 5.85
C VAL A 225 -9.95 7.38 4.39
N GLY A 226 -9.74 8.54 3.76
CA GLY A 226 -10.09 8.81 2.36
C GLY A 226 -8.99 8.40 1.39
N GLY A 227 -8.54 7.15 1.50
CA GLY A 227 -7.38 6.63 0.77
C GLY A 227 -6.05 6.93 1.47
N ALA A 228 -5.09 6.04 1.28
CA ALA A 228 -3.75 6.16 1.85
C ALA A 228 -2.70 5.52 0.93
N PHE A 229 -2.90 4.23 0.64
CA PHE A 229 -2.13 3.49 -0.37
C PHE A 229 -0.62 3.42 -0.11
N GLY A 230 -0.23 3.57 1.16
CA GLY A 230 1.15 3.67 1.63
C GLY A 230 1.52 5.07 2.12
N GLY A 231 0.95 6.11 1.52
CA GLY A 231 1.30 7.50 1.80
C GLY A 231 0.95 7.97 3.21
N LYS A 232 0.13 7.24 3.97
CA LYS A 232 -0.25 7.57 5.37
C LYS A 232 0.23 6.52 6.36
N GLY A 233 1.29 5.78 6.02
CA GLY A 233 1.95 4.83 6.90
C GLY A 233 2.87 5.48 7.93
N ARG A 234 3.51 6.60 7.57
CA ARG A 234 4.31 7.43 8.49
C ARG A 234 3.50 8.60 9.03
N THR A 235 3.91 9.09 10.19
CA THR A 235 3.34 10.29 10.81
C THR A 235 3.55 11.52 9.93
N SER A 236 2.48 12.28 9.71
CA SER A 236 2.48 13.40 8.76
C SER A 236 2.98 14.71 9.38
N THR A 237 3.51 15.60 8.54
CA THR A 237 3.89 16.97 8.96
C THR A 237 2.74 17.71 9.67
N PRO A 238 1.48 17.72 9.15
CA PRO A 238 0.34 18.28 9.88
C PRO A 238 0.15 17.70 11.28
N ALA A 239 0.34 16.40 11.47
CA ALA A 239 0.15 15.74 12.76
C ALA A 239 1.14 16.25 13.82
N PHE A 240 2.44 16.28 13.50
CA PHE A 240 3.47 16.80 14.41
C PHE A 240 3.23 18.27 14.77
N LEU A 241 3.03 19.11 13.75
CA LEU A 241 2.93 20.56 13.94
C LEU A 241 1.63 20.97 14.64
N ALA A 242 0.49 20.37 14.29
CA ALA A 242 -0.78 20.66 14.95
C ALA A 242 -0.75 20.23 16.42
N ALA A 243 -0.20 19.05 16.72
CA ALA A 243 -0.09 18.55 18.09
C ALA A 243 0.77 19.48 18.95
N ALA A 244 1.98 19.84 18.49
CA ALA A 244 2.87 20.71 19.24
C ALA A 244 2.35 22.16 19.36
N ALA A 245 1.80 22.73 18.29
CA ALA A 245 1.23 24.08 18.32
C ALA A 245 -0.02 24.14 19.22
N GLY A 246 -0.85 23.08 19.20
CA GLY A 246 -2.03 23.01 20.07
C GLY A 246 -1.66 23.02 21.54
N ARG A 247 -0.57 22.33 21.91
CA ARG A 247 -0.03 22.34 23.27
C ARG A 247 0.50 23.74 23.64
N ALA A 248 1.28 24.34 22.74
CA ALA A 248 1.90 25.65 22.98
C ALA A 248 0.88 26.78 23.11
N LEU A 249 -0.21 26.75 22.34
CA LEU A 249 -1.24 27.78 22.32
C LEU A 249 -2.37 27.53 23.32
N GLY A 250 -2.52 26.30 23.83
CA GLY A 250 -3.67 25.91 24.63
C GLY A 250 -4.99 26.00 23.84
N ARG A 251 -4.94 25.73 22.52
CA ARG A 251 -6.10 25.80 21.62
C ARG A 251 -6.10 24.60 20.68
N PRO A 252 -7.27 24.08 20.26
CA PRO A 252 -7.31 23.06 19.23
C PRO A 252 -6.75 23.59 17.90
N VAL A 253 -5.85 22.85 17.24
CA VAL A 253 -5.24 23.26 15.96
C VAL A 253 -5.65 22.30 14.86
N LYS A 254 -6.20 22.85 13.77
CA LYS A 254 -6.57 22.11 12.55
C LYS A 254 -5.64 22.50 11.41
N THR A 255 -5.01 21.53 10.77
CA THR A 255 -4.12 21.74 9.62
C THR A 255 -4.47 20.72 8.54
N THR A 256 -4.64 21.17 7.31
CA THR A 256 -4.87 20.30 6.15
C THR A 256 -3.96 20.77 5.03
N LEU A 257 -3.22 19.83 4.43
CA LEU A 257 -2.42 20.16 3.25
C LEU A 257 -3.32 20.54 2.08
N THR A 258 -2.92 21.53 1.30
CA THR A 258 -3.50 21.72 -0.04
C THR A 258 -3.08 20.57 -0.97
N ARG A 259 -3.77 20.40 -2.10
CA ARG A 259 -3.40 19.35 -3.06
C ARG A 259 -1.96 19.52 -3.55
N GLU A 260 -1.55 20.75 -3.84
CA GLU A 260 -0.20 21.08 -4.28
C GLU A 260 0.84 20.75 -3.21
N GLN A 261 0.52 21.02 -1.94
CA GLN A 261 1.40 20.65 -0.83
C GLN A 261 1.54 19.13 -0.66
N VAL A 262 0.53 18.32 -1.04
CA VAL A 262 0.64 16.85 -0.97
C VAL A 262 1.77 16.34 -1.88
N PHE A 263 1.99 16.97 -3.04
CA PHE A 263 3.02 16.52 -3.99
C PHE A 263 4.45 16.72 -3.49
N THR A 264 4.69 17.71 -2.61
CA THR A 264 6.06 18.01 -2.11
C THR A 264 6.25 17.74 -0.63
N ALA A 265 5.25 18.00 0.22
CA ALA A 265 5.36 17.86 1.69
C ALA A 265 5.05 16.44 2.19
N THR A 266 4.84 15.50 1.26
CA THR A 266 4.67 14.08 1.54
C THR A 266 5.60 13.27 0.64
N ALA A 267 5.52 11.95 0.73
CA ALA A 267 6.38 11.05 -0.03
C ALA A 267 5.65 10.40 -1.22
N GLY A 268 6.40 9.91 -2.21
CA GLY A 268 5.87 9.22 -3.39
C GLY A 268 6.63 7.94 -3.74
N ARG A 269 6.18 7.21 -4.78
CA ARG A 269 6.93 6.06 -5.32
C ARG A 269 8.15 6.55 -6.07
N ALA A 270 9.28 5.88 -5.91
CA ALA A 270 10.51 6.19 -6.65
C ALA A 270 10.35 5.99 -8.17
N ALA A 271 11.07 6.80 -8.97
CA ALA A 271 11.34 6.40 -10.35
C ALA A 271 12.31 5.21 -10.36
N THR A 272 12.20 4.35 -11.37
CA THR A 272 13.07 3.18 -11.53
C THR A 272 13.65 3.10 -12.94
N GLN A 273 14.87 2.56 -13.01
CA GLN A 273 15.46 2.02 -14.23
C GLN A 273 15.84 0.57 -13.94
N GLN A 274 15.51 -0.33 -14.84
CA GLN A 274 15.61 -1.77 -14.65
C GLN A 274 16.21 -2.38 -15.91
N LYS A 275 17.37 -3.01 -15.79
CA LYS A 275 17.97 -3.77 -16.88
C LYS A 275 17.65 -5.24 -16.68
N VAL A 276 16.87 -5.81 -17.60
CA VAL A 276 16.41 -7.20 -17.54
C VAL A 276 16.95 -7.96 -18.73
N ALA A 277 17.70 -9.03 -18.44
CA ALA A 277 18.14 -10.01 -19.42
C ALA A 277 17.53 -11.38 -19.11
N LEU A 278 16.98 -12.04 -20.13
CA LEU A 278 16.39 -13.37 -20.04
C LEU A 278 16.98 -14.26 -21.14
N GLY A 279 17.51 -15.41 -20.75
CA GLY A 279 18.08 -16.42 -21.63
C GLY A 279 17.26 -17.71 -21.57
N ALA A 280 16.92 -18.27 -22.72
CA ALA A 280 16.16 -19.52 -22.82
C ALA A 280 16.71 -20.46 -23.90
N ASP A 281 16.37 -21.74 -23.78
CA ASP A 281 16.48 -22.68 -24.90
C ASP A 281 15.40 -22.42 -25.97
N ARG A 282 15.43 -23.17 -27.09
CA ARG A 282 14.46 -22.99 -28.18
C ARG A 282 13.07 -23.52 -27.82
N GLU A 283 13.00 -24.38 -26.82
CA GLU A 283 11.80 -24.92 -26.23
C GLU A 283 11.17 -23.95 -25.21
N GLY A 284 11.82 -22.82 -24.92
CA GLY A 284 11.34 -21.76 -24.03
C GLY A 284 11.50 -22.06 -22.55
N ASN A 285 12.39 -22.96 -22.15
CA ASN A 285 12.80 -23.10 -20.76
C ASN A 285 13.84 -22.02 -20.42
N LEU A 286 13.62 -21.28 -19.34
CA LEU A 286 14.57 -20.27 -18.88
C LEU A 286 15.85 -20.93 -18.36
N ILE A 287 16.97 -20.52 -18.92
CA ILE A 287 18.32 -20.93 -18.49
C ILE A 287 18.91 -19.89 -17.56
N ALA A 288 18.71 -18.60 -17.84
CA ALA A 288 19.30 -17.51 -17.09
C ALA A 288 18.36 -16.31 -16.97
N VAL A 289 18.35 -15.69 -15.80
CA VAL A 289 17.69 -14.41 -15.54
C VAL A 289 18.67 -13.46 -14.89
N ARG A 290 18.75 -12.23 -15.38
CA ARG A 290 19.45 -11.14 -14.71
C ARG A 290 18.56 -9.93 -14.63
N HIS A 291 18.47 -9.34 -13.44
CA HIS A 291 17.69 -8.14 -13.20
C HIS A 291 18.47 -7.16 -12.33
N ASP A 292 19.08 -6.16 -12.95
CA ASP A 292 19.74 -5.05 -12.27
C ASP A 292 18.75 -3.88 -12.13
N SER A 293 18.62 -3.34 -10.92
CA SER A 293 17.65 -2.31 -10.61
C SER A 293 18.30 -1.06 -10.02
N TRP A 294 17.84 0.10 -10.47
CA TRP A 294 18.17 1.42 -9.94
C TRP A 294 16.87 2.13 -9.57
N CYS A 295 16.85 2.81 -8.43
CA CYS A 295 15.73 3.67 -8.06
C CYS A 295 16.20 5.01 -7.50
N THR A 296 15.38 6.04 -7.67
CA THR A 296 15.59 7.32 -6.99
C THR A 296 15.31 7.19 -5.50
N THR A 297 16.06 7.93 -4.69
CA THR A 297 15.72 8.13 -3.27
C THR A 297 16.06 9.57 -2.89
N ASP A 298 15.53 10.07 -1.78
CA ASP A 298 15.90 11.39 -1.29
C ASP A 298 17.28 11.37 -0.61
N ALA A 299 17.80 12.54 -0.24
CA ALA A 299 19.11 12.66 0.39
C ALA A 299 19.26 11.82 1.68
N ALA A 300 18.16 11.57 2.41
CA ALA A 300 18.14 10.74 3.61
C ALA A 300 18.03 9.24 3.33
N ARG A 301 17.90 8.82 2.06
CA ARG A 301 17.74 7.42 1.64
C ARG A 301 16.52 6.77 2.31
N SER A 302 15.40 7.50 2.36
CA SER A 302 14.24 7.16 3.21
C SER A 302 13.56 5.84 2.82
N PHE A 303 13.69 5.43 1.56
CA PHE A 303 13.16 4.17 1.05
C PHE A 303 13.94 3.70 -0.19
N VAL A 304 14.11 2.38 -0.28
CA VAL A 304 14.65 1.68 -1.45
C VAL A 304 13.53 0.90 -2.10
N GLU A 305 13.18 1.23 -3.33
CA GLU A 305 12.19 0.50 -4.13
C GLU A 305 12.80 -0.83 -4.61
N PRO A 306 12.33 -2.01 -4.12
CA PRO A 306 13.02 -3.29 -4.30
C PRO A 306 12.52 -4.07 -5.53
N THR A 307 12.69 -3.52 -6.73
CA THR A 307 12.06 -4.06 -7.96
C THR A 307 12.53 -5.46 -8.31
N SER A 308 13.84 -5.69 -8.45
CA SER A 308 14.38 -7.01 -8.80
C SER A 308 14.14 -8.07 -7.72
N HIS A 309 14.25 -7.66 -6.45
CA HIS A 309 14.08 -8.56 -5.32
C HIS A 309 12.62 -8.97 -5.08
N GLY A 310 11.66 -8.08 -5.36
CA GLY A 310 10.22 -8.39 -5.27
C GLY A 310 9.69 -9.21 -6.44
N THR A 311 10.45 -9.34 -7.54
CA THR A 311 9.99 -9.97 -8.78
C THR A 311 10.86 -11.16 -9.21
N SER A 312 12.00 -10.90 -9.85
CA SER A 312 12.84 -11.93 -10.46
C SER A 312 13.37 -13.00 -9.50
N LEU A 313 13.47 -12.69 -8.19
CA LEU A 313 13.82 -13.67 -7.15
C LEU A 313 12.74 -14.71 -6.83
N GLU A 314 11.51 -14.53 -7.31
CA GLU A 314 10.36 -15.29 -6.79
C GLU A 314 9.49 -15.89 -7.92
N TRP A 315 9.37 -15.23 -9.07
CA TRP A 315 8.23 -15.45 -9.99
C TRP A 315 8.40 -16.65 -10.96
N TYR A 316 9.57 -16.78 -11.58
CA TYR A 316 9.82 -17.78 -12.62
C TYR A 316 10.85 -18.81 -12.19
N ALA A 317 10.65 -20.06 -12.59
CA ALA A 317 11.64 -21.11 -12.45
C ALA A 317 12.83 -20.80 -13.35
N THR A 318 14.02 -20.71 -12.76
CA THR A 318 15.27 -20.60 -13.50
C THR A 318 16.42 -21.18 -12.67
N PRO A 319 17.37 -21.90 -13.29
CA PRO A 319 18.52 -22.46 -12.61
C PRO A 319 19.61 -21.42 -12.31
N ASN A 320 19.68 -20.33 -13.11
CA ASN A 320 20.71 -19.30 -12.96
C ASN A 320 20.05 -17.92 -12.85
N LEU A 321 20.31 -17.21 -11.76
CA LEU A 321 19.68 -15.93 -11.45
C LEU A 321 20.68 -14.96 -10.85
N ALA A 322 20.72 -13.74 -11.37
CA ALA A 322 21.46 -12.63 -10.77
C ALA A 322 20.57 -11.41 -10.57
N VAL A 323 20.59 -10.81 -9.38
CA VAL A 323 19.87 -9.56 -9.09
C VAL A 323 20.77 -8.57 -8.38
N SER A 324 20.58 -7.28 -8.67
CA SER A 324 21.26 -6.19 -7.96
C SER A 324 20.32 -5.01 -7.73
N GLN A 325 20.55 -4.28 -6.63
CA GLN A 325 19.80 -3.07 -6.32
C GLN A 325 20.75 -1.90 -6.05
N ARG A 326 20.48 -0.78 -6.72
CA ARG A 326 21.20 0.48 -6.58
C ARG A 326 20.22 1.62 -6.32
N ILE A 327 20.73 2.67 -5.70
CA ILE A 327 19.98 3.89 -5.39
C ILE A 327 20.69 5.11 -5.97
N VAL A 328 19.91 6.10 -6.39
CA VAL A 328 20.40 7.42 -6.79
C VAL A 328 19.82 8.45 -5.81
N PRO A 329 20.58 8.89 -4.79
CA PRO A 329 20.14 9.93 -3.87
C PRO A 329 20.04 11.29 -4.58
N LEU A 330 18.86 11.92 -4.50
CA LEU A 330 18.52 13.17 -5.15
C LEU A 330 17.94 14.18 -4.16
N ASN A 331 17.96 15.46 -4.55
CA ASN A 331 17.32 16.57 -3.89
C ASN A 331 15.86 16.72 -4.32
N ILE A 332 15.06 15.68 -4.04
CA ILE A 332 13.63 15.55 -4.36
C ILE A 332 12.84 15.21 -3.08
N PRO A 333 11.50 15.38 -3.06
CA PRO A 333 10.69 14.92 -1.93
C PRO A 333 10.96 13.45 -1.57
N PRO A 334 10.77 13.06 -0.29
CA PRO A 334 11.04 11.69 0.16
C PRO A 334 10.35 10.63 -0.69
N THR A 335 11.01 9.50 -0.90
CA THR A 335 10.35 8.32 -1.48
C THR A 335 9.81 7.41 -0.38
N THR A 336 8.74 6.68 -0.67
CA THR A 336 8.15 5.72 0.28
C THR A 336 7.36 4.63 -0.45
N PHE A 337 6.87 3.67 0.32
CA PHE A 337 6.02 2.61 -0.17
C PHE A 337 4.72 3.17 -0.77
N MET A 338 4.41 2.74 -1.98
CA MET A 338 3.13 2.92 -2.66
C MET A 338 2.64 1.54 -3.08
N ARG A 339 1.31 1.32 -3.05
CA ARG A 339 0.63 0.03 -3.31
C ARG A 339 1.44 -0.95 -4.18
N ALA A 340 1.84 -2.10 -3.64
CA ALA A 340 2.79 -3.04 -4.24
C ALA A 340 4.21 -2.46 -4.46
N PRO A 341 4.93 -2.12 -3.38
CA PRO A 341 6.30 -1.60 -3.48
C PRO A 341 7.28 -2.68 -3.97
N GLY A 342 7.98 -2.41 -5.06
CA GLY A 342 8.83 -3.38 -5.75
C GLY A 342 8.07 -4.10 -6.85
N GLU A 343 6.99 -4.81 -6.54
CA GLU A 343 6.27 -5.65 -7.51
C GLU A 343 5.56 -4.84 -8.59
N ALA A 344 4.95 -3.69 -8.29
CA ALA A 344 4.29 -2.87 -9.32
C ALA A 344 5.29 -2.39 -10.40
N PRO A 345 6.33 -1.61 -10.09
CA PRO A 345 7.32 -1.21 -11.09
C PRO A 345 8.19 -2.37 -11.59
N GLY A 346 8.50 -3.36 -10.73
CA GLY A 346 9.28 -4.55 -11.08
C GLY A 346 8.63 -5.41 -12.15
N SER A 347 7.32 -5.63 -12.00
CA SER A 347 6.55 -6.46 -12.92
C SER A 347 6.43 -5.84 -14.30
N PHE A 348 6.43 -4.51 -14.41
CA PHE A 348 6.48 -3.84 -15.71
C PHE A 348 7.68 -4.29 -16.54
N ALA A 349 8.88 -4.26 -15.95
CA ALA A 349 10.11 -4.63 -16.65
C ALA A 349 10.17 -6.14 -16.93
N LEU A 350 9.93 -6.97 -15.91
CA LEU A 350 10.03 -8.43 -16.03
C LEU A 350 9.01 -9.01 -17.02
N GLU A 351 7.74 -8.63 -16.91
CA GLU A 351 6.68 -9.20 -17.75
C GLU A 351 6.71 -8.67 -19.18
N SER A 352 7.25 -7.45 -19.40
CA SER A 352 7.54 -6.96 -20.75
C SER A 352 8.68 -7.76 -21.38
N ALA A 353 9.75 -8.02 -20.64
CA ALA A 353 10.87 -8.84 -21.12
C ALA A 353 10.44 -10.29 -21.42
N ILE A 354 9.60 -10.89 -20.59
CA ILE A 354 9.03 -12.24 -20.85
C ILE A 354 8.19 -12.26 -22.13
N ASP A 355 7.40 -11.21 -22.40
CA ASP A 355 6.63 -11.11 -23.64
C ASP A 355 7.53 -10.90 -24.87
N GLU A 356 8.59 -10.09 -24.75
CA GLU A 356 9.61 -9.96 -25.80
C GLU A 356 10.32 -11.29 -26.08
N LEU A 357 10.68 -12.05 -25.04
CA LEU A 357 11.25 -13.39 -25.19
C LEU A 357 10.27 -14.35 -25.89
N ALA A 358 8.98 -14.29 -25.58
CA ALA A 358 7.96 -15.07 -26.27
C ALA A 358 7.88 -14.72 -27.77
N VAL A 359 8.01 -13.43 -28.12
CA VAL A 359 8.06 -12.98 -29.51
C VAL A 359 9.29 -13.53 -30.24
N GLU A 360 10.48 -13.44 -29.65
CA GLU A 360 11.72 -13.96 -30.25
C GLU A 360 11.70 -15.49 -30.42
N LEU A 361 11.06 -16.21 -29.49
CA LEU A 361 10.85 -17.65 -29.58
C LEU A 361 9.72 -18.05 -30.56
N GLY A 362 8.90 -17.10 -31.02
CA GLY A 362 7.68 -17.39 -31.77
C GLY A 362 6.65 -18.19 -30.97
N MET A 363 6.60 -17.99 -29.66
CA MET A 363 5.81 -18.74 -28.69
C MET A 363 4.60 -17.95 -28.20
N ASP A 364 3.51 -18.63 -27.86
CA ASP A 364 2.41 -17.99 -27.13
C ASP A 364 2.89 -17.53 -25.74
N PRO A 365 2.62 -16.28 -25.34
CA PRO A 365 3.16 -15.73 -24.09
C PRO A 365 2.49 -16.31 -22.83
N ILE A 366 1.34 -17.00 -22.91
CA ILE A 366 0.79 -17.77 -21.78
C ILE A 366 1.55 -19.09 -21.65
N GLU A 367 1.80 -19.78 -22.77
CA GLU A 367 2.54 -21.04 -22.77
C GLU A 367 3.97 -20.87 -22.22
N LEU A 368 4.67 -19.80 -22.60
CA LEU A 368 5.99 -19.50 -22.04
C LEU A 368 5.96 -19.32 -20.51
N ARG A 369 4.93 -18.65 -20.00
CA ARG A 369 4.78 -18.39 -18.55
C ARG A 369 4.46 -19.65 -17.78
N LYS A 370 3.53 -20.48 -18.28
CA LYS A 370 3.20 -21.78 -17.68
C LYS A 370 4.41 -22.73 -17.68
N ARG A 371 5.18 -22.74 -18.77
CA ARG A 371 6.41 -23.55 -18.86
C ARG A 371 7.44 -23.19 -17.80
N ASN A 372 7.56 -21.91 -17.46
CA ASN A 372 8.52 -21.41 -16.46
C ASN A 372 7.89 -21.11 -15.11
N ASN A 373 6.72 -21.68 -14.81
CA ASN A 373 6.04 -21.45 -13.54
C ASN A 373 6.84 -22.03 -12.36
N SER A 374 7.20 -21.20 -11.38
CA SER A 374 7.94 -21.65 -10.21
C SER A 374 7.07 -22.45 -9.22
N THR A 375 7.54 -23.62 -8.75
CA THR A 375 6.89 -24.38 -7.66
C THR A 375 7.43 -24.03 -6.27
N ALA A 376 8.58 -23.36 -6.24
CA ALA A 376 9.20 -22.72 -5.09
C ALA A 376 9.91 -21.45 -5.57
N PRO A 377 10.16 -20.46 -4.70
CA PRO A 377 11.06 -19.36 -5.04
C PRO A 377 12.45 -19.87 -5.47
N PRO A 378 13.03 -19.33 -6.55
CA PRO A 378 14.43 -19.57 -6.89
C PRO A 378 15.37 -19.46 -5.68
N GLY A 379 16.26 -20.44 -5.51
CA GLY A 379 17.23 -20.47 -4.42
C GLY A 379 16.67 -20.79 -3.03
N LYS A 380 15.37 -21.10 -2.88
CA LYS A 380 14.77 -21.54 -1.61
C LYS A 380 14.30 -22.99 -1.66
N ASP A 381 14.56 -23.72 -0.59
CA ASP A 381 14.08 -25.09 -0.38
C ASP A 381 12.67 -25.12 0.26
N LEU A 382 11.82 -24.14 -0.08
CA LEU A 382 10.47 -23.98 0.48
C LEU A 382 9.45 -23.83 -0.63
N GLN A 383 8.59 -24.84 -0.79
CA GLN A 383 7.51 -24.81 -1.77
C GLN A 383 6.49 -23.71 -1.46
N TRP A 384 5.83 -23.23 -2.51
CA TRP A 384 4.63 -22.40 -2.34
C TRP A 384 3.54 -23.19 -1.60
N SER A 385 2.93 -22.59 -0.58
CA SER A 385 1.85 -23.22 0.21
C SER A 385 0.64 -23.60 -0.63
N SER A 386 0.24 -22.71 -1.56
CA SER A 386 -0.87 -22.89 -2.49
C SER A 386 -0.68 -21.92 -3.65
N LYS A 387 -0.47 -22.47 -4.86
CA LYS A 387 -0.27 -21.72 -6.10
C LYS A 387 -1.09 -22.30 -7.23
N HIS A 388 -2.12 -21.57 -7.65
CA HIS A 388 -3.02 -21.94 -8.75
C HIS A 388 -2.89 -21.02 -9.97
N LEU A 389 -1.66 -20.59 -10.28
CA LEU A 389 -1.38 -19.61 -11.35
C LEU A 389 -1.72 -20.14 -12.75
N ASP A 390 -1.44 -21.41 -13.04
CA ASP A 390 -1.75 -22.01 -14.35
C ASP A 390 -3.25 -22.06 -14.61
N GLU A 391 -4.05 -22.33 -13.57
CA GLU A 391 -5.51 -22.27 -13.65
C GLU A 391 -6.00 -20.84 -13.87
N CYS A 392 -5.35 -19.84 -13.24
CA CYS A 392 -5.66 -18.43 -13.50
C CYS A 392 -5.44 -18.08 -14.98
N PHE A 393 -4.37 -18.60 -15.60
CA PHE A 393 -4.15 -18.45 -17.03
C PHE A 393 -5.21 -19.16 -17.87
N ASP A 394 -5.57 -20.41 -17.54
CA ASP A 394 -6.52 -21.19 -18.33
C ASP A 394 -7.94 -20.56 -18.29
N VAL A 395 -8.41 -20.20 -17.10
CA VAL A 395 -9.70 -19.51 -16.90
C VAL A 395 -9.69 -18.15 -17.60
N GLY A 396 -8.61 -17.39 -17.44
CA GLY A 396 -8.46 -16.07 -18.05
C GLY A 396 -8.42 -16.14 -19.58
N ALA A 397 -7.66 -17.07 -20.14
CA ALA A 397 -7.55 -17.27 -21.59
C ALA A 397 -8.92 -17.63 -22.21
N GLN A 398 -9.66 -18.53 -21.55
CA GLN A 398 -11.00 -18.90 -21.98
C GLN A 398 -11.97 -17.71 -21.94
N ARG A 399 -12.04 -17.01 -20.80
CA ARG A 399 -12.99 -15.90 -20.59
C ARG A 399 -12.66 -14.66 -21.43
N PHE A 400 -11.38 -14.35 -21.57
CA PHE A 400 -10.94 -13.18 -22.32
C PHE A 400 -10.98 -13.40 -23.84
N GLY A 401 -11.18 -14.65 -24.29
CA GLY A 401 -11.20 -15.00 -25.71
C GLY A 401 -9.80 -14.98 -26.32
N TRP A 402 -8.79 -15.44 -25.57
CA TRP A 402 -7.38 -15.44 -25.97
C TRP A 402 -7.12 -16.21 -27.27
N ALA A 403 -7.94 -17.23 -27.56
CA ALA A 403 -7.89 -17.96 -28.83
C ALA A 403 -8.08 -17.07 -30.08
N ASN A 404 -8.62 -15.85 -29.92
CA ASN A 404 -8.76 -14.87 -31.00
C ASN A 404 -7.56 -13.91 -31.12
N ARG A 405 -6.55 -14.02 -30.25
CA ARG A 405 -5.33 -13.20 -30.34
C ARG A 405 -4.51 -13.62 -31.55
N THR A 406 -4.04 -12.63 -32.29
CA THR A 406 -3.11 -12.79 -33.41
C THR A 406 -1.75 -12.16 -33.03
N PRO A 407 -0.62 -12.68 -33.53
CA PRO A 407 0.70 -12.12 -33.20
C PRO A 407 0.89 -10.65 -33.58
N GLN A 408 0.22 -10.18 -34.64
CA GLN A 408 0.28 -8.80 -35.15
C GLN A 408 -0.95 -7.95 -34.77
N GLY A 409 -1.75 -8.42 -33.81
CA GLY A 409 -3.01 -7.76 -33.47
C GLY A 409 -4.00 -7.77 -34.64
N ARG A 410 -5.04 -6.95 -34.54
CA ARG A 410 -6.09 -6.80 -35.56
C ARG A 410 -6.40 -5.32 -35.81
N THR A 411 -7.14 -5.03 -36.88
CA THR A 411 -7.60 -3.68 -37.20
C THR A 411 -9.13 -3.62 -37.15
N GLU A 412 -9.67 -2.62 -36.44
CA GLU A 412 -11.10 -2.31 -36.35
C GLU A 412 -11.32 -0.87 -36.81
N GLY A 413 -11.55 -0.67 -38.11
CA GLY A 413 -11.68 0.67 -38.70
C GLY A 413 -10.37 1.47 -38.62
N ASP A 414 -10.37 2.54 -37.84
CA ASP A 414 -9.18 3.38 -37.59
C ASP A 414 -8.37 2.95 -36.35
N TRP A 415 -8.80 1.89 -35.66
CA TRP A 415 -8.18 1.39 -34.44
C TRP A 415 -7.33 0.14 -34.70
N GLN A 416 -6.09 0.17 -34.24
CA GLN A 416 -5.22 -0.99 -34.10
C GLN A 416 -5.50 -1.63 -32.75
N VAL A 417 -5.83 -2.92 -32.71
CA VAL A 417 -6.29 -3.62 -31.51
C VAL A 417 -5.36 -4.75 -31.17
N GLY A 418 -4.90 -4.79 -29.92
CA GLY A 418 -3.97 -5.79 -29.43
C GLY A 418 -4.36 -6.34 -28.06
N MET A 419 -3.88 -7.54 -27.76
CA MET A 419 -4.15 -8.25 -26.52
C MET A 419 -2.83 -8.59 -25.83
N GLY A 420 -2.74 -8.26 -24.54
CA GLY A 420 -1.57 -8.48 -23.70
C GLY A 420 -1.95 -9.24 -22.44
N VAL A 421 -0.95 -9.92 -21.87
CA VAL A 421 -1.08 -10.69 -20.63
C VAL A 421 0.16 -10.48 -19.76
N ALA A 422 -0.02 -10.56 -18.45
CA ALA A 422 1.07 -10.55 -17.47
C ALA A 422 0.70 -11.37 -16.22
N VAL A 423 1.72 -11.84 -15.51
CA VAL A 423 1.59 -12.39 -14.15
C VAL A 423 1.34 -11.26 -13.16
N ALA A 424 0.43 -11.52 -12.21
CA ALA A 424 0.30 -10.76 -10.98
C ALA A 424 0.75 -11.66 -9.82
N MET A 425 1.73 -11.24 -9.05
CA MET A 425 2.18 -11.96 -7.86
C MET A 425 2.57 -10.96 -6.78
N PHE A 426 2.09 -11.19 -5.56
CA PHE A 426 2.38 -10.29 -4.44
C PHE A 426 2.51 -11.08 -3.13
N PRO A 427 3.56 -10.85 -2.33
CA PRO A 427 3.80 -11.60 -1.09
C PRO A 427 2.58 -11.65 -0.18
N ALA A 428 2.26 -12.83 0.32
CA ALA A 428 1.22 -13.01 1.32
C ALA A 428 1.86 -12.94 2.70
N LEU A 429 1.89 -11.73 3.25
CA LEU A 429 2.51 -11.43 4.54
C LEU A 429 1.49 -11.45 5.67
N ARG A 430 2.02 -11.57 6.91
CA ARG A 430 1.30 -11.28 8.15
C ARG A 430 2.15 -10.34 9.00
N PHE A 431 1.49 -9.45 9.72
CA PHE A 431 2.10 -8.68 10.82
C PHE A 431 1.47 -9.06 12.17
N PRO A 432 2.16 -8.76 13.29
CA PRO A 432 1.57 -8.83 14.61
C PRO A 432 0.28 -8.02 14.69
N ALA A 433 -0.78 -8.64 15.19
CA ALA A 433 -2.08 -8.01 15.42
C ALA A 433 -2.79 -8.67 16.60
N THR A 434 -3.40 -7.85 17.44
CA THR A 434 -4.24 -8.25 18.56
C THR A 434 -5.66 -7.73 18.35
N VAL A 435 -6.63 -8.58 18.66
CA VAL A 435 -8.06 -8.27 18.61
C VAL A 435 -8.67 -8.55 19.97
N GLY A 436 -9.47 -7.61 20.46
CA GLY A 436 -10.32 -7.81 21.61
C GLY A 436 -11.72 -8.26 21.20
N ILE A 437 -12.29 -9.21 21.93
CA ILE A 437 -13.70 -9.57 21.85
C ILE A 437 -14.34 -9.31 23.21
N THR A 438 -15.40 -8.52 23.23
CA THR A 438 -16.23 -8.28 24.42
C THR A 438 -17.64 -8.80 24.17
N LEU A 439 -18.02 -9.86 24.88
CA LEU A 439 -19.38 -10.42 24.88
C LEU A 439 -20.19 -9.76 26.00
N ARG A 440 -21.39 -9.28 25.69
CA ARG A 440 -22.24 -8.51 26.61
C ARG A 440 -23.46 -9.29 27.05
N ALA A 441 -23.93 -9.01 28.26
CA ALA A 441 -25.14 -9.62 28.82
C ALA A 441 -26.41 -9.36 27.99
N ASP A 442 -26.40 -8.42 27.04
CA ASP A 442 -27.48 -8.15 26.10
C ASP A 442 -27.41 -8.99 24.82
N GLU A 443 -26.62 -10.07 24.82
CA GLU A 443 -26.43 -10.98 23.70
C GLU A 443 -25.58 -10.41 22.56
N THR A 444 -24.98 -9.22 22.66
CA THR A 444 -24.12 -8.67 21.60
C THR A 444 -22.64 -8.90 21.84
N ALA A 445 -21.83 -8.79 20.78
CA ALA A 445 -20.38 -8.85 20.85
C ALA A 445 -19.74 -7.63 20.17
N VAL A 446 -18.67 -7.11 20.76
CA VAL A 446 -17.77 -6.12 20.14
C VAL A 446 -16.50 -6.81 19.71
N VAL A 447 -16.05 -6.56 18.47
CA VAL A 447 -14.78 -7.07 17.92
C VAL A 447 -13.92 -5.87 17.55
N ALA A 448 -12.82 -5.64 18.28
CA ALA A 448 -12.12 -4.36 18.25
C ALA A 448 -10.60 -4.49 18.10
N THR A 449 -10.01 -3.59 17.31
CA THR A 449 -8.55 -3.46 17.15
C THR A 449 -8.15 -2.05 16.68
N ALA A 450 -6.99 -1.56 17.06
CA ALA A 450 -6.43 -0.26 16.67
C ALA A 450 -5.87 -0.22 15.23
N GLY A 451 -6.14 -1.26 14.44
CA GLY A 451 -5.85 -1.28 13.00
C GLY A 451 -6.64 -0.19 12.26
N ALA A 452 -6.19 0.14 11.05
CA ALA A 452 -6.81 1.16 10.21
C ALA A 452 -7.42 0.56 8.93
N ASP A 453 -8.52 1.15 8.47
CA ASP A 453 -9.18 0.83 7.19
C ASP A 453 -9.02 2.01 6.22
N PRO A 454 -8.01 1.99 5.33
CA PRO A 454 -7.80 3.02 4.32
C PRO A 454 -8.85 3.02 3.18
N GLY A 455 -9.95 2.27 3.33
CA GLY A 455 -10.95 2.04 2.31
C GLY A 455 -11.00 0.60 1.80
N THR A 456 -10.25 -0.33 2.40
CA THR A 456 -10.19 -1.76 2.03
C THR A 456 -11.43 -2.55 2.46
N GLY A 457 -12.17 -2.08 3.48
CA GLY A 457 -13.38 -2.72 3.98
C GLY A 457 -13.16 -3.70 5.13
N LEU A 458 -12.04 -3.57 5.85
CA LEU A 458 -11.67 -4.35 7.01
C LEU A 458 -12.79 -4.38 8.07
N LEU A 459 -13.52 -3.28 8.27
CA LEU A 459 -14.64 -3.22 9.22
C LEU A 459 -15.71 -4.27 8.94
N THR A 460 -16.01 -4.50 7.65
CA THR A 460 -16.99 -5.50 7.22
C THR A 460 -16.41 -6.91 7.33
N VAL A 461 -15.12 -7.09 6.99
CA VAL A 461 -14.40 -8.37 7.15
C VAL A 461 -14.36 -8.81 8.61
N MET A 462 -14.06 -7.91 9.54
CA MET A 462 -14.06 -8.20 10.98
C MET A 462 -15.43 -8.67 11.48
N ARG A 463 -16.52 -8.08 10.98
CA ARG A 463 -17.89 -8.51 11.32
C ARG A 463 -18.15 -9.94 10.87
N HIS A 464 -17.80 -10.29 9.64
CA HIS A 464 -17.98 -11.63 9.08
C HIS A 464 -17.18 -12.69 9.85
N ILE A 465 -15.88 -12.45 10.05
CA ILE A 465 -15.02 -13.40 10.75
C ILE A 465 -15.40 -13.50 12.22
N GLY A 466 -15.80 -12.38 12.86
CA GLY A 466 -16.28 -12.37 14.24
C GLY A 466 -17.57 -13.16 14.42
N ALA A 467 -18.52 -13.01 13.49
CA ALA A 467 -19.78 -13.77 13.48
C ALA A 467 -19.52 -15.27 13.33
N GLU A 468 -18.67 -15.66 12.37
CA GLU A 468 -18.26 -17.05 12.15
C GLU A 468 -17.53 -17.61 13.37
N SER A 469 -16.59 -16.86 13.94
CA SER A 469 -15.76 -17.32 15.05
C SER A 469 -16.51 -17.48 16.37
N LEU A 470 -17.58 -16.69 16.58
CA LEU A 470 -18.41 -16.76 17.78
C LEU A 470 -19.69 -17.56 17.54
N ASP A 471 -19.93 -18.06 16.33
CA ASP A 471 -21.19 -18.70 15.93
C ASP A 471 -22.41 -17.82 16.29
N LEU A 472 -22.34 -16.53 15.92
CA LEU A 472 -23.38 -15.53 16.14
C LEU A 472 -23.85 -14.94 14.80
N PRO A 473 -25.11 -14.51 14.68
CA PRO A 473 -25.54 -13.75 13.51
C PRO A 473 -24.78 -12.42 13.44
N GLU A 474 -24.47 -11.96 12.21
CA GLU A 474 -23.68 -10.75 11.98
C GLU A 474 -24.28 -9.52 12.68
N GLU A 475 -25.60 -9.42 12.81
CA GLU A 475 -26.33 -8.31 13.47
C GLU A 475 -25.97 -8.15 14.95
N ARG A 476 -25.47 -9.22 15.59
CA ARG A 476 -25.03 -9.20 16.98
C ARG A 476 -23.55 -8.78 17.12
N ILE A 477 -22.84 -8.58 16.01
CA ILE A 477 -21.41 -8.22 16.00
C ILE A 477 -21.23 -6.73 15.67
N THR A 478 -20.60 -6.00 16.58
CA THR A 478 -20.17 -4.61 16.38
C THR A 478 -18.65 -4.55 16.18
N PRO A 479 -18.15 -4.38 14.94
CA PRO A 479 -16.73 -4.18 14.69
C PRO A 479 -16.28 -2.74 15.03
N GLN A 480 -15.08 -2.59 15.58
CA GLN A 480 -14.48 -1.28 15.91
C GLN A 480 -13.02 -1.21 15.46
N LEU A 481 -12.63 -0.09 14.83
CA LEU A 481 -11.28 0.17 14.34
C LEU A 481 -10.93 1.66 14.33
N GLY A 482 -9.64 1.97 14.13
CA GLY A 482 -9.17 3.35 13.96
C GLY A 482 -9.14 4.15 15.24
N ASP A 483 -8.89 3.51 16.38
CA ASP A 483 -8.75 4.15 17.69
C ASP A 483 -7.54 3.53 18.40
N SER A 484 -6.57 4.36 18.81
CA SER A 484 -5.32 3.89 19.41
C SER A 484 -5.46 3.30 20.82
N SER A 485 -6.61 3.48 21.49
CA SER A 485 -6.88 2.85 22.79
C SER A 485 -7.33 1.39 22.68
N LEU A 486 -7.64 0.93 21.45
CA LEU A 486 -8.01 -0.45 21.17
C LEU A 486 -6.76 -1.36 21.11
N PRO A 487 -6.92 -2.69 21.19
CA PRO A 487 -5.79 -3.62 21.07
C PRO A 487 -4.99 -3.42 19.77
N PRO A 488 -3.66 -3.49 19.79
CA PRO A 488 -2.81 -3.10 18.65
C PRO A 488 -3.05 -3.98 17.41
N GLY A 489 -3.51 -3.40 16.30
CA GLY A 489 -3.87 -4.13 15.08
C GLY A 489 -2.80 -4.24 14.00
N GLY A 490 -1.60 -3.72 14.26
CA GLY A 490 -0.53 -3.58 13.27
C GLY A 490 -0.77 -2.48 12.23
N LEU A 491 0.18 -2.34 11.31
CA LEU A 491 0.10 -1.43 10.16
C LEU A 491 -0.77 -2.03 9.05
N SER A 492 -1.69 -1.24 8.50
CA SER A 492 -2.44 -1.57 7.28
C SER A 492 -1.53 -1.39 6.06
N GLY A 493 -0.68 -2.38 5.78
CA GLY A 493 0.27 -2.43 4.66
C GLY A 493 0.71 -3.87 4.37
N GLY A 494 1.39 -4.11 3.24
CA GLY A 494 1.84 -5.45 2.83
C GLY A 494 0.68 -6.44 2.62
N SER A 495 -0.53 -5.93 2.39
CA SER A 495 -1.77 -6.71 2.25
C SER A 495 -2.07 -7.66 3.42
N THR A 496 -1.58 -7.34 4.63
CA THR A 496 -1.60 -8.24 5.79
C THR A 496 -2.91 -8.27 6.57
N ALA A 497 -3.70 -7.18 6.52
CA ALA A 497 -4.77 -6.92 7.49
C ALA A 497 -5.77 -8.08 7.65
N THR A 498 -6.29 -8.64 6.56
CA THR A 498 -7.27 -9.75 6.63
C THR A 498 -6.68 -11.01 7.26
N ALA A 499 -5.45 -11.39 6.89
CA ALA A 499 -4.81 -12.58 7.42
C ALA A 499 -4.43 -12.40 8.90
N SER A 500 -3.86 -11.25 9.27
CA SER A 500 -3.44 -10.98 10.64
C SER A 500 -4.63 -10.77 11.59
N VAL A 501 -5.54 -9.85 11.27
CA VAL A 501 -6.71 -9.54 12.11
C VAL A 501 -7.69 -10.70 12.10
N GLY A 502 -7.90 -11.36 10.97
CA GLY A 502 -8.78 -12.52 10.88
C GLY A 502 -8.34 -13.68 11.78
N THR A 503 -7.05 -14.02 11.77
CA THR A 503 -6.52 -15.05 12.68
C THR A 503 -6.59 -14.63 14.14
N ALA A 504 -6.31 -13.35 14.44
CA ALA A 504 -6.48 -12.83 15.79
C ALA A 504 -7.95 -12.92 16.27
N ILE A 505 -8.93 -12.68 15.39
CA ILE A 505 -10.35 -12.89 15.70
C ILE A 505 -10.64 -14.35 16.02
N GLN A 506 -10.17 -15.30 15.20
CA GLN A 506 -10.41 -16.73 15.46
C GLN A 506 -9.83 -17.17 16.80
N LEU A 507 -8.61 -16.75 17.12
CA LEU A 507 -7.99 -17.03 18.42
C LEU A 507 -8.76 -16.39 19.58
N ALA A 508 -9.21 -15.13 19.41
CA ALA A 508 -10.03 -14.46 20.42
C ALA A 508 -11.40 -15.14 20.59
N GLY A 509 -12.00 -15.65 19.51
CA GLY A 509 -13.29 -16.35 19.56
C GLY A 509 -13.18 -17.69 20.27
N THR A 510 -12.12 -18.47 20.02
CA THR A 510 -11.82 -19.68 20.80
C THR A 510 -11.66 -19.34 22.28
N ALA A 511 -10.86 -18.33 22.61
CA ALA A 511 -10.69 -17.88 24.00
C ALA A 511 -12.00 -17.42 24.65
N ALA A 512 -12.89 -16.79 23.88
CA ALA A 512 -14.20 -16.35 24.37
C ALA A 512 -15.10 -17.55 24.71
N VAL A 513 -15.13 -18.57 23.85
CA VAL A 513 -15.88 -19.82 24.08
C VAL A 513 -15.32 -20.58 25.29
N ASP A 514 -14.00 -20.68 25.40
CA ASP A 514 -13.33 -21.32 26.54
C ASP A 514 -13.67 -20.60 27.87
N GLU A 515 -13.63 -19.27 27.88
CA GLU A 515 -14.00 -18.47 29.05
C GLU A 515 -15.48 -18.63 29.41
N LEU A 516 -16.40 -18.64 28.43
CA LEU A 516 -17.83 -18.86 28.67
C LEU A 516 -18.10 -20.25 29.26
N THR A 517 -17.50 -21.30 28.69
CA THR A 517 -17.67 -22.68 29.17
C THR A 517 -17.06 -22.88 30.56
N ALA A 518 -15.91 -22.27 30.84
CA ALA A 518 -15.31 -22.24 32.18
C ALA A 518 -16.19 -21.48 33.20
N LEU A 519 -16.74 -20.33 32.82
CA LEU A 519 -17.65 -19.56 33.68
C LEU A 519 -18.94 -20.34 33.98
N ALA A 520 -19.50 -21.05 33.00
CA ALA A 520 -20.74 -21.81 33.17
C ALA A 520 -20.58 -23.07 34.02
N SER A 521 -19.40 -23.71 33.98
CA SER A 521 -19.06 -24.89 34.77
C SER A 521 -18.47 -24.56 36.15
N GLY A 522 -18.15 -23.29 36.40
CA GLY A 522 -17.52 -22.81 37.63
C GLY A 522 -18.43 -22.90 38.87
N PRO A 523 -17.86 -22.74 40.08
CA PRO A 523 -18.62 -22.78 41.33
C PRO A 523 -19.73 -21.70 41.37
N GLY A 524 -20.95 -22.10 41.70
CA GLY A 524 -22.12 -21.21 41.78
C GLY A 524 -22.70 -20.82 40.42
N ALA A 525 -22.24 -21.41 39.32
CA ALA A 525 -22.76 -21.17 37.98
C ALA A 525 -23.90 -22.13 37.61
N PRO A 526 -24.72 -21.82 36.59
CA PRO A 526 -25.86 -22.65 36.19
C PRO A 526 -25.52 -24.11 35.87
N PHE A 527 -24.31 -24.39 35.39
CA PHE A 527 -23.84 -25.72 35.01
C PHE A 527 -22.67 -26.20 35.89
N GLU A 528 -22.62 -25.78 37.15
CA GLU A 528 -21.55 -26.13 38.10
C GLU A 528 -21.15 -27.62 38.03
N GLY A 529 -19.87 -27.87 37.73
CA GLY A 529 -19.29 -29.21 37.67
C GLY A 529 -19.71 -30.07 36.48
N LYS A 530 -20.49 -29.54 35.53
CA LYS A 530 -20.91 -30.24 34.30
C LYS A 530 -19.91 -30.00 33.16
N ASP A 531 -19.94 -30.88 32.17
CA ASP A 531 -19.26 -30.67 30.88
C ASP A 531 -20.13 -29.75 30.01
N VAL A 532 -19.59 -28.60 29.61
CA VAL A 532 -20.34 -27.54 28.94
C VAL A 532 -19.84 -27.38 27.52
N THR A 533 -20.77 -27.40 26.57
CA THR A 533 -20.48 -27.11 25.14
C THR A 533 -21.12 -25.81 24.72
N TYR A 534 -20.59 -25.20 23.66
CA TYR A 534 -21.08 -23.94 23.11
C TYR A 534 -21.46 -24.10 21.64
N ALA A 535 -22.62 -23.58 21.25
CA ALA A 535 -23.04 -23.45 19.86
C ALA A 535 -24.07 -22.34 19.73
N HIS A 536 -24.06 -21.61 18.62
CA HIS A 536 -25.07 -20.61 18.25
C HIS A 536 -25.35 -19.52 19.30
N GLY A 537 -24.34 -19.13 20.11
CA GLY A 537 -24.51 -18.17 21.20
C GLY A 537 -25.08 -18.76 22.50
N GLU A 538 -25.20 -20.07 22.58
CA GLU A 538 -25.81 -20.81 23.68
C GLU A 538 -24.83 -21.81 24.28
N LEU A 539 -24.99 -22.05 25.58
CA LEU A 539 -24.26 -23.07 26.33
C LEU A 539 -25.18 -24.24 26.66
N PHE A 540 -24.67 -25.46 26.51
CA PHE A 540 -25.41 -26.70 26.69
C PHE A 540 -24.73 -27.62 27.69
N ALA A 541 -25.50 -28.13 28.65
CA ALA A 541 -25.08 -29.18 29.57
C ALA A 541 -26.29 -30.00 30.03
N ASP A 542 -26.19 -31.34 30.04
CA ASP A 542 -27.24 -32.26 30.51
C ASP A 542 -28.65 -32.04 29.92
N GLY A 543 -28.74 -31.56 28.68
CA GLY A 543 -30.02 -31.26 28.01
C GLY A 543 -30.67 -29.94 28.42
N GLU A 544 -29.99 -29.14 29.25
CA GLU A 544 -30.33 -27.76 29.55
C GLU A 544 -29.56 -26.80 28.62
N THR A 545 -30.15 -25.63 28.36
CA THR A 545 -29.58 -24.60 27.49
C THR A 545 -29.79 -23.24 28.12
N ILE A 546 -28.75 -22.41 28.10
CA ILE A 546 -28.83 -20.98 28.45
C ILE A 546 -28.05 -20.18 27.41
N THR A 547 -28.46 -18.95 27.14
CA THR A 547 -27.66 -18.05 26.29
C THR A 547 -26.44 -17.55 27.06
N PHE A 548 -25.39 -17.08 26.36
CA PHE A 548 -24.23 -16.53 27.05
C PHE A 548 -24.58 -15.27 27.87
N GLY A 549 -25.55 -14.45 27.43
CA GLY A 549 -25.98 -13.30 28.21
C GLY A 549 -26.83 -13.67 29.43
N GLU A 550 -27.60 -14.76 29.38
CA GLU A 550 -28.25 -15.33 30.57
C GLU A 550 -27.22 -15.82 31.59
N LEU A 551 -26.17 -16.52 31.13
CA LEU A 551 -25.04 -16.89 31.98
C LEU A 551 -24.41 -15.66 32.65
N LEU A 552 -24.08 -14.64 31.87
CA LEU A 552 -23.46 -13.41 32.40
C LEU A 552 -24.36 -12.73 33.45
N ARG A 553 -25.67 -12.63 33.19
CA ARG A 553 -26.63 -12.08 34.17
C ARG A 553 -26.74 -12.94 35.42
N ALA A 554 -26.76 -14.27 35.29
CA ALA A 554 -26.80 -15.18 36.43
C ALA A 554 -25.56 -15.02 37.34
N LEU A 555 -24.41 -14.70 36.75
CA LEU A 555 -23.16 -14.43 37.44
C LEU A 555 -22.99 -12.96 37.89
N GLY A 556 -23.97 -12.09 37.63
CA GLY A 556 -23.91 -10.67 37.96
C GLY A 556 -22.86 -9.89 37.17
N ARG A 557 -22.59 -10.29 35.92
CA ARG A 557 -21.62 -9.66 35.02
C ARG A 557 -22.34 -8.98 33.86
N ASP A 558 -21.89 -7.77 33.52
CA ASP A 558 -22.38 -7.05 32.34
C ASP A 558 -21.72 -7.51 31.04
N SER A 559 -20.47 -8.00 31.13
CA SER A 559 -19.71 -8.49 29.99
C SER A 559 -18.56 -9.39 30.40
N VAL A 560 -17.98 -10.07 29.41
CA VAL A 560 -16.67 -10.73 29.49
C VAL A 560 -15.82 -10.30 28.30
N SER A 561 -14.53 -10.07 28.53
CA SER A 561 -13.61 -9.61 27.50
C SER A 561 -12.38 -10.50 27.43
N VAL A 562 -12.00 -10.85 26.20
CA VAL A 562 -10.82 -11.66 25.90
C VAL A 562 -10.04 -11.03 24.75
N THR A 563 -8.80 -11.47 24.56
CA THR A 563 -7.95 -11.05 23.45
C THR A 563 -7.35 -12.24 22.72
N GLY A 564 -7.21 -12.12 21.40
CA GLY A 564 -6.43 -13.04 20.56
C GLY A 564 -5.33 -12.28 19.85
N THR A 565 -4.15 -12.90 19.75
CA THR A 565 -2.99 -12.30 19.10
C THR A 565 -2.46 -13.22 18.01
N SER A 566 -2.28 -12.67 16.81
CA SER A 566 -1.67 -13.32 15.66
C SER A 566 -0.34 -12.64 15.34
N ALA A 567 0.69 -13.43 15.04
CA ALA A 567 1.96 -12.98 14.47
C ALA A 567 2.49 -14.05 13.50
N PRO A 568 3.41 -13.70 12.59
CA PRO A 568 4.15 -14.69 11.81
C PRO A 568 4.88 -15.69 12.73
N GLY A 569 4.92 -16.96 12.32
CA GLY A 569 5.48 -18.04 13.14
C GLY A 569 6.19 -19.12 12.32
N GLU A 570 6.12 -20.36 12.82
CA GLU A 570 6.80 -21.52 12.23
C GLU A 570 6.37 -21.83 10.78
N GLU A 571 5.23 -21.33 10.32
CA GLU A 571 4.78 -21.55 8.94
C GLU A 571 5.81 -21.05 7.91
N LEU A 572 6.54 -19.98 8.24
CA LEU A 572 7.59 -19.38 7.40
C LEU A 572 8.83 -20.26 7.24
N THR A 573 9.01 -21.28 8.09
CA THR A 573 10.12 -22.24 7.94
C THR A 573 9.72 -23.47 7.14
N LYS A 574 8.45 -23.57 6.75
CA LYS A 574 7.87 -24.77 6.11
C LYS A 574 7.41 -24.48 4.68
N HIS A 575 6.94 -23.26 4.41
CA HIS A 575 6.43 -22.88 3.09
C HIS A 575 6.75 -21.41 2.77
N SER A 576 6.65 -21.09 1.48
CA SER A 576 6.63 -19.73 0.95
C SER A 576 5.18 -19.32 0.64
N PHE A 577 4.86 -18.03 0.82
CA PHE A 577 3.48 -17.54 0.73
C PHE A 577 3.36 -16.35 -0.24
N SER A 578 2.45 -16.47 -1.21
CA SER A 578 2.14 -15.39 -2.14
C SER A 578 0.70 -15.50 -2.64
N SER A 579 0.12 -14.37 -3.00
CA SER A 579 -1.07 -14.35 -3.84
C SER A 579 -0.62 -14.36 -5.30
N PHE A 580 -1.40 -15.00 -6.16
CA PHE A 580 -1.09 -15.17 -7.58
C PHE A 580 -2.26 -14.73 -8.45
N GLY A 581 -1.99 -14.41 -9.71
CA GLY A 581 -3.01 -14.11 -10.69
C GLY A 581 -2.46 -13.89 -12.08
N ALA A 582 -3.36 -13.85 -13.05
CA ALA A 582 -3.09 -13.54 -14.44
C ALA A 582 -3.99 -12.38 -14.87
N GLN A 583 -3.41 -11.38 -15.53
CA GLN A 583 -4.13 -10.19 -15.97
C GLN A 583 -4.06 -10.03 -17.47
N PHE A 584 -5.22 -9.80 -18.08
CA PHE A 584 -5.45 -9.74 -19.51
C PHE A 584 -5.99 -8.36 -19.87
N VAL A 585 -5.41 -7.75 -20.90
CA VAL A 585 -5.76 -6.41 -21.35
C VAL A 585 -5.98 -6.43 -22.86
N GLU A 586 -7.01 -5.73 -23.32
CA GLU A 586 -7.16 -5.35 -24.73
C GLU A 586 -6.98 -3.84 -24.83
N VAL A 587 -6.10 -3.41 -25.74
CA VAL A 587 -5.86 -2.00 -26.04
C VAL A 587 -6.28 -1.70 -27.46
N LYS A 588 -6.82 -0.50 -27.66
CA LYS A 588 -7.04 0.11 -28.97
C LYS A 588 -6.13 1.33 -29.11
N VAL A 589 -5.32 1.35 -30.16
CA VAL A 589 -4.48 2.50 -30.53
C VAL A 589 -5.03 3.11 -31.81
N HIS A 590 -5.38 4.39 -31.78
CA HIS A 590 -5.89 5.07 -32.96
C HIS A 590 -4.77 5.35 -33.96
N LYS A 591 -4.92 4.95 -35.23
CA LYS A 591 -3.81 5.02 -36.19
C LYS A 591 -3.38 6.44 -36.57
N TRP A 592 -4.25 7.43 -36.40
CA TRP A 592 -3.96 8.84 -36.77
C TRP A 592 -3.51 9.69 -35.60
N THR A 593 -4.13 9.52 -34.43
CA THR A 593 -3.84 10.33 -33.24
C THR A 593 -2.90 9.65 -32.27
N ARG A 594 -2.64 8.34 -32.47
CA ARG A 594 -1.86 7.46 -31.59
C ARG A 594 -2.36 7.37 -30.15
N GLU A 595 -3.58 7.85 -29.91
CA GLU A 595 -4.25 7.68 -28.65
C GLU A 595 -4.44 6.19 -28.35
N ALA A 596 -3.87 5.75 -27.22
CA ALA A 596 -4.04 4.41 -26.68
C ALA A 596 -5.14 4.42 -25.63
N ARG A 597 -6.06 3.46 -25.71
CA ARG A 597 -7.14 3.24 -24.74
C ARG A 597 -7.27 1.77 -24.40
N VAL A 598 -7.43 1.44 -23.13
CA VAL A 598 -7.85 0.10 -22.72
C VAL A 598 -9.33 -0.06 -23.06
N SER A 599 -9.71 -1.09 -23.82
CA SER A 599 -11.10 -1.36 -24.19
C SER A 599 -11.80 -2.34 -23.25
N ARG A 600 -11.04 -3.25 -22.62
CA ARG A 600 -11.51 -4.18 -21.59
C ARG A 600 -10.33 -4.80 -20.86
N MET A 601 -10.57 -5.24 -19.64
CA MET A 601 -9.56 -5.88 -18.80
C MET A 601 -10.18 -6.98 -17.94
N LEU A 602 -9.44 -8.08 -17.75
CA LEU A 602 -9.82 -9.18 -16.86
C LEU A 602 -8.62 -9.56 -15.98
N GLY A 603 -8.85 -9.68 -14.68
CA GLY A 603 -7.90 -10.30 -13.76
C GLY A 603 -8.48 -11.59 -13.18
N VAL A 604 -7.68 -12.67 -13.17
CA VAL A 604 -8.05 -13.94 -12.53
C VAL A 604 -7.05 -14.20 -11.39
N PHE A 605 -7.55 -14.39 -10.17
CA PHE A 605 -6.70 -14.37 -8.98
C PHE A 605 -6.89 -15.59 -8.06
N ASP A 606 -5.75 -16.09 -7.57
CA ASP A 606 -5.61 -16.99 -6.44
C ASP A 606 -5.19 -16.18 -5.21
N CYS A 607 -6.17 -15.81 -4.39
CA CYS A 607 -5.99 -15.00 -3.19
C CYS A 607 -6.48 -15.71 -1.92
N GLY A 608 -6.43 -17.05 -1.88
CA GLY A 608 -6.89 -17.78 -0.70
C GLY A 608 -8.42 -17.86 -0.63
N ARG A 609 -8.92 -17.97 0.60
CA ARG A 609 -10.34 -17.83 0.95
C ARG A 609 -10.78 -16.38 0.77
N ILE A 610 -11.81 -16.17 -0.06
CA ILE A 610 -12.42 -14.85 -0.25
C ILE A 610 -13.50 -14.63 0.82
N ILE A 611 -13.25 -13.70 1.75
CA ILE A 611 -14.17 -13.43 2.88
C ILE A 611 -15.44 -12.70 2.43
N ASN A 612 -15.29 -11.66 1.60
CA ASN A 612 -16.41 -10.94 1.00
C ASN A 612 -16.07 -10.62 -0.47
N GLU A 613 -16.70 -11.36 -1.38
CA GLU A 613 -16.40 -11.32 -2.81
C GLU A 613 -16.70 -9.96 -3.44
N LYS A 614 -17.73 -9.24 -2.97
CA LYS A 614 -18.02 -7.88 -3.46
C LYS A 614 -16.90 -6.89 -3.11
N LEU A 615 -16.36 -6.98 -1.90
CA LEU A 615 -15.27 -6.09 -1.47
C LEU A 615 -13.94 -6.47 -2.13
N ALA A 616 -13.64 -7.76 -2.21
CA ALA A 616 -12.46 -8.28 -2.90
C ALA A 616 -12.44 -7.87 -4.37
N THR A 617 -13.58 -8.04 -5.07
CA THR A 617 -13.76 -7.60 -6.47
C THR A 617 -13.47 -6.11 -6.61
N SER A 618 -14.07 -5.27 -5.76
CA SER A 618 -13.87 -3.81 -5.81
C SER A 618 -12.41 -3.41 -5.51
N GLN A 619 -11.73 -4.10 -4.58
CA GLN A 619 -10.32 -3.84 -4.29
C GLN A 619 -9.40 -4.17 -5.46
N LEU A 620 -9.64 -5.30 -6.13
CA LEU A 620 -8.87 -5.72 -7.29
C LEU A 620 -9.15 -4.81 -8.50
N GLN A 621 -10.41 -4.46 -8.78
CA GLN A 621 -10.76 -3.47 -9.80
C GLN A 621 -10.02 -2.15 -9.57
N GLY A 622 -10.03 -1.61 -8.34
CA GLY A 622 -9.31 -0.38 -8.03
C GLY A 622 -7.79 -0.50 -8.23
N GLY A 623 -7.19 -1.67 -7.94
CA GLY A 623 -5.78 -1.93 -8.22
C GLY A 623 -5.48 -2.01 -9.72
N MET A 624 -6.33 -2.70 -10.47
CA MET A 624 -6.23 -2.86 -11.91
C MET A 624 -6.35 -1.53 -12.64
N ILE A 625 -7.30 -0.69 -12.24
CA ILE A 625 -7.47 0.69 -12.73
C ILE A 625 -6.21 1.52 -12.47
N TRP A 626 -5.61 1.38 -11.28
CA TRP A 626 -4.38 2.08 -10.97
C TRP A 626 -3.19 1.60 -11.81
N GLY A 627 -3.16 0.31 -12.14
CA GLY A 627 -2.17 -0.22 -13.08
C GLY A 627 -2.32 0.34 -14.49
N ILE A 628 -3.56 0.57 -14.97
CA ILE A 628 -3.83 1.29 -16.24
C ILE A 628 -3.32 2.73 -16.13
N SER A 629 -3.62 3.38 -14.99
CA SER A 629 -3.17 4.74 -14.69
C SER A 629 -1.65 4.88 -14.75
N ALA A 630 -0.91 3.98 -14.10
CA ALA A 630 0.55 3.93 -14.16
C ALA A 630 1.06 3.71 -15.59
N ALA A 631 0.37 2.89 -16.38
CA ALA A 631 0.78 2.57 -17.73
C ALA A 631 0.59 3.70 -18.73
N LEU A 632 -0.40 4.58 -18.55
CA LEU A 632 -0.83 5.55 -19.58
C LEU A 632 -0.88 7.02 -19.13
N HIS A 633 -0.82 7.31 -17.83
CA HIS A 633 -1.14 8.65 -17.31
C HIS A 633 -0.15 9.17 -16.27
N GLU A 634 0.17 8.38 -15.25
CA GLU A 634 0.83 8.91 -14.05
C GLU A 634 2.35 9.02 -14.19
N ALA A 635 2.85 10.26 -14.23
CA ALA A 635 4.25 10.60 -14.02
C ALA A 635 4.35 11.95 -13.29
N MET A 636 5.24 12.05 -12.31
CA MET A 636 5.69 13.35 -11.80
C MET A 636 6.85 13.88 -12.63
N GLU A 637 6.80 15.15 -12.98
CA GLU A 637 7.82 15.85 -13.75
C GLU A 637 8.67 16.71 -12.82
N VAL A 638 9.97 16.45 -12.76
CA VAL A 638 10.93 17.17 -11.92
C VAL A 638 11.76 18.09 -12.79
N GLU A 639 11.71 19.39 -12.52
CA GLU A 639 12.56 20.39 -13.19
C GLU A 639 14.00 20.35 -12.66
N ASP A 640 14.94 20.94 -13.41
CA ASP A 640 16.33 21.14 -12.96
C ASP A 640 16.41 21.88 -11.61
N SER A 641 15.44 22.75 -11.33
CA SER A 641 15.30 23.48 -10.06
C SER A 641 14.92 22.59 -8.87
N GLY A 642 14.50 21.34 -9.12
CA GLY A 642 13.92 20.38 -8.20
C GLY A 642 12.42 20.58 -7.95
N ARG A 643 11.81 21.59 -8.57
CA ARG A 643 10.37 21.82 -8.52
C ARG A 643 9.63 20.73 -9.31
N LEU A 644 8.49 20.29 -8.78
CA LEU A 644 7.54 19.45 -9.52
C LEU A 644 6.66 20.35 -10.41
N SER A 645 6.79 20.26 -11.73
CA SER A 645 6.06 21.14 -12.68
C SER A 645 4.58 20.82 -12.74
N ASN A 646 4.20 19.56 -12.48
CA ASN A 646 2.85 19.05 -12.60
C ASN A 646 2.23 18.63 -11.25
N GLY A 647 2.65 19.24 -10.14
CA GLY A 647 2.20 18.91 -8.78
C GLY A 647 0.75 19.31 -8.42
N ASP A 648 -0.22 19.04 -9.30
CA ASP A 648 -1.65 19.31 -9.13
C ASP A 648 -2.49 18.34 -9.97
N PHE A 649 -3.82 18.30 -9.77
CA PHE A 649 -4.71 17.43 -10.56
C PHE A 649 -5.13 17.99 -11.93
N ALA A 650 -4.68 19.19 -12.30
CA ALA A 650 -4.84 19.67 -13.67
C ALA A 650 -3.77 19.08 -14.60
N SER A 651 -2.59 18.76 -14.05
CA SER A 651 -1.40 18.39 -14.82
C SER A 651 -0.85 16.99 -14.47
N TYR A 652 -1.03 16.50 -13.24
CA TYR A 652 -0.81 15.10 -12.88
C TYR A 652 -2.05 14.29 -13.24
N LEU A 653 -1.95 13.54 -14.33
CA LEU A 653 -3.10 12.84 -14.89
C LEU A 653 -3.36 11.53 -14.16
N VAL A 654 -4.60 11.39 -13.68
CA VAL A 654 -5.19 10.13 -13.23
C VAL A 654 -6.43 9.85 -14.08
N PRO A 655 -6.76 8.59 -14.37
CA PRO A 655 -7.87 8.27 -15.24
C PRO A 655 -9.19 8.69 -14.60
N VAL A 656 -10.07 9.25 -15.41
CA VAL A 656 -11.46 9.54 -15.04
C VAL A 656 -12.38 8.42 -15.54
N ASN A 657 -13.66 8.48 -15.19
CA ASN A 657 -14.65 7.47 -15.62
C ASN A 657 -14.74 7.29 -17.15
N ALA A 658 -14.31 8.27 -17.95
CA ALA A 658 -14.30 8.18 -19.41
C ALA A 658 -13.11 7.36 -19.96
N ASP A 659 -12.04 7.21 -19.18
CA ASP A 659 -10.80 6.53 -19.60
C ASP A 659 -10.84 5.04 -19.25
N ILE A 660 -11.67 4.66 -18.28
CA ILE A 660 -11.73 3.31 -17.72
C ILE A 660 -12.94 2.53 -18.26
N PRO A 661 -12.72 1.39 -18.94
CA PRO A 661 -13.81 0.53 -19.40
C PRO A 661 -14.31 -0.39 -18.27
N GLU A 662 -15.07 -1.42 -18.63
CA GLU A 662 -15.36 -2.52 -17.72
C GLU A 662 -14.05 -3.26 -17.34
N VAL A 663 -13.87 -3.48 -16.03
CA VAL A 663 -12.74 -4.18 -15.44
C VAL A 663 -13.28 -5.37 -14.66
N ASP A 664 -13.05 -6.57 -15.18
CA ASP A 664 -13.58 -7.81 -14.62
C ASP A 664 -12.58 -8.50 -13.71
N VAL A 665 -13.12 -9.20 -12.70
CA VAL A 665 -12.34 -9.97 -11.73
C VAL A 665 -12.96 -11.35 -11.57
N GLU A 666 -12.13 -12.38 -11.61
CA GLU A 666 -12.48 -13.77 -11.32
C GLU A 666 -11.56 -14.33 -10.23
N PHE A 667 -12.07 -15.27 -9.44
CA PHE A 667 -11.30 -15.94 -8.39
C PHE A 667 -11.32 -17.46 -8.58
N VAL A 668 -10.17 -18.12 -8.42
CA VAL A 668 -10.10 -19.60 -8.41
C VAL A 668 -10.44 -20.21 -7.03
N LYS A 669 -10.50 -19.40 -5.97
CA LYS A 669 -11.07 -19.68 -4.63
C LYS A 669 -10.52 -20.93 -3.92
N TYR A 670 -9.20 -20.98 -3.68
CA TYR A 670 -8.56 -22.02 -2.86
C TYR A 670 -8.13 -21.49 -1.49
N PRO A 671 -8.77 -21.87 -0.36
CA PRO A 671 -8.29 -21.52 0.98
C PRO A 671 -6.87 -22.02 1.25
N ASP A 672 -6.02 -21.18 1.86
CA ASP A 672 -4.65 -21.53 2.25
C ASP A 672 -4.50 -21.61 3.78
N THR A 673 -4.86 -22.76 4.35
CA THR A 673 -4.78 -22.99 5.80
C THR A 673 -3.36 -23.26 6.30
N LEU A 674 -2.38 -23.42 5.40
CA LEU A 674 -0.96 -23.50 5.76
C LEU A 674 -0.41 -22.11 6.09
N HIS A 675 -0.96 -21.05 5.48
CA HIS A 675 -0.61 -19.66 5.77
C HIS A 675 -1.22 -19.17 7.09
N ASN A 676 -2.52 -19.43 7.29
CA ASN A 676 -3.24 -19.07 8.50
C ASN A 676 -4.57 -19.80 8.63
N SER A 677 -5.11 -19.87 9.84
CA SER A 677 -6.36 -20.59 10.14
C SER A 677 -7.61 -20.06 9.44
N VAL A 678 -7.62 -18.81 8.97
CA VAL A 678 -8.74 -18.25 8.17
C VAL A 678 -8.70 -18.76 6.74
N GLY A 679 -7.52 -19.14 6.24
CA GLY A 679 -7.29 -19.55 4.86
C GLY A 679 -7.16 -18.38 3.87
N ALA A 680 -7.12 -17.13 4.34
CA ALA A 680 -7.08 -15.95 3.49
C ALA A 680 -5.64 -15.57 3.10
N LYS A 681 -5.45 -15.10 1.87
CA LYS A 681 -4.20 -14.44 1.43
C LYS A 681 -4.46 -12.95 1.17
N GLY A 682 -3.41 -12.14 1.21
CA GLY A 682 -3.51 -10.70 0.98
C GLY A 682 -3.85 -10.39 -0.49
N LEU A 683 -4.87 -9.54 -0.72
CA LEU A 683 -5.26 -9.10 -2.08
C LEU A 683 -5.26 -7.58 -2.25
N GLY A 684 -4.85 -6.85 -1.22
CA GLY A 684 -4.87 -5.40 -1.19
C GLY A 684 -3.98 -4.78 -2.27
N GLU A 685 -2.93 -5.45 -2.72
CA GLU A 685 -1.91 -4.86 -3.60
C GLU A 685 -1.80 -5.55 -4.96
N ILE A 686 -2.04 -6.87 -5.02
CA ILE A 686 -1.86 -7.66 -6.25
C ILE A 686 -2.62 -7.15 -7.48
N GLY A 687 -3.73 -6.44 -7.29
CA GLY A 687 -4.54 -5.91 -8.40
C GLY A 687 -3.77 -4.96 -9.33
N THR A 688 -2.74 -4.24 -8.85
CA THR A 688 -1.94 -3.34 -9.71
C THR A 688 -0.74 -4.03 -10.35
N VAL A 689 -0.37 -5.22 -9.89
CA VAL A 689 0.87 -5.91 -10.27
C VAL A 689 0.67 -6.60 -11.61
N GLY A 690 1.56 -6.36 -12.58
CA GLY A 690 1.50 -6.92 -13.93
C GLY A 690 0.69 -6.09 -14.94
N VAL A 691 -0.24 -5.24 -14.48
CA VAL A 691 -1.14 -4.47 -15.36
C VAL A 691 -0.37 -3.64 -16.39
N ALA A 692 0.64 -2.90 -15.95
CA ALA A 692 1.36 -1.99 -16.83
C ALA A 692 2.12 -2.74 -17.95
N ALA A 693 2.67 -3.92 -17.63
CA ALA A 693 3.23 -4.80 -18.66
C ALA A 693 2.14 -5.36 -19.58
N ALA A 694 0.99 -5.80 -19.05
CA ALA A 694 -0.11 -6.29 -19.90
C ALA A 694 -0.60 -5.22 -20.87
N VAL A 695 -0.68 -3.95 -20.44
CA VAL A 695 -0.97 -2.79 -21.31
C VAL A 695 0.14 -2.61 -22.36
N ALA A 696 1.41 -2.56 -21.96
CA ALA A 696 2.53 -2.39 -22.89
C ALA A 696 2.63 -3.53 -23.93
N ASN A 697 2.39 -4.77 -23.51
CA ASN A 697 2.33 -5.96 -24.35
C ASN A 697 1.15 -5.89 -25.33
N ALA A 698 0.00 -5.39 -24.89
CA ALA A 698 -1.16 -5.15 -25.76
C ALA A 698 -0.89 -4.04 -26.79
N VAL A 699 -0.22 -2.95 -26.39
CA VAL A 699 0.21 -1.86 -27.29
C VAL A 699 1.18 -2.38 -28.35
N HIS A 700 2.19 -3.15 -27.95
CA HIS A 700 3.12 -3.79 -28.88
C HIS A 700 2.40 -4.75 -29.83
N ASN A 701 1.50 -5.60 -29.31
CA ASN A 701 0.72 -6.50 -30.15
C ASN A 701 -0.17 -5.74 -31.16
N ALA A 702 -0.73 -4.59 -30.79
CA ALA A 702 -1.56 -3.77 -31.68
C ALA A 702 -0.76 -3.05 -32.77
N THR A 703 0.43 -2.54 -32.42
CA THR A 703 1.14 -1.53 -33.24
C THR A 703 2.46 -2.02 -33.81
N GLY A 704 3.07 -3.06 -33.23
CA GLY A 704 4.45 -3.46 -33.45
C GLY A 704 5.48 -2.57 -32.76
N ILE A 705 5.06 -1.53 -32.03
CA ILE A 705 5.96 -0.60 -31.33
C ILE A 705 6.17 -1.09 -29.90
N ARG A 706 7.42 -1.35 -29.51
CA ARG A 706 7.78 -1.75 -28.15
C ARG A 706 8.21 -0.54 -27.32
N VAL A 707 7.31 -0.07 -26.45
CA VAL A 707 7.62 0.98 -25.49
C VAL A 707 8.11 0.34 -24.19
N ARG A 708 9.28 0.78 -23.71
CA ARG A 708 9.96 0.21 -22.52
C ARG A 708 9.97 1.16 -21.33
N HIS A 709 9.17 2.21 -21.37
CA HIS A 709 8.97 3.08 -20.23
C HIS A 709 7.48 3.36 -20.01
N ILE A 710 7.12 3.69 -18.79
CA ILE A 710 5.76 4.12 -18.43
C ILE A 710 5.77 5.46 -17.69
N PRO A 711 4.79 6.33 -17.96
CA PRO A 711 3.61 6.10 -18.81
C PRO A 711 3.93 6.07 -20.32
N ILE A 712 3.17 5.30 -21.09
CA ILE A 712 3.20 5.28 -22.56
C ILE A 712 2.39 6.47 -23.05
N THR A 713 3.08 7.41 -23.70
CA THR A 713 2.52 8.64 -24.23
C THR A 713 2.20 8.53 -25.72
N ILE A 714 1.55 9.56 -26.27
CA ILE A 714 1.25 9.64 -27.70
C ILE A 714 2.56 9.71 -28.50
N GLU A 715 3.52 10.45 -27.98
CA GLU A 715 4.84 10.69 -28.55
C GLU A 715 5.60 9.38 -28.77
N ASP A 716 5.45 8.41 -27.87
CA ASP A 716 6.09 7.09 -27.95
C ASP A 716 5.56 6.23 -29.11
N LEU A 717 4.38 6.58 -29.64
CA LEU A 717 3.67 5.83 -30.67
C LEU A 717 3.66 6.57 -32.02
N LEU A 718 4.33 7.72 -32.11
CA LEU A 718 4.62 8.39 -33.36
C LEU A 718 5.75 7.64 -34.07
N VAL A 719 5.56 7.38 -35.37
CA VAL A 719 6.61 6.87 -36.25
C VAL A 719 7.12 8.05 -37.09
N ASP A 720 8.44 8.16 -37.24
CA ASP A 720 9.09 9.16 -38.10
C ASP A 720 8.69 9.03 -39.58
#